data_AF-A0A1G7R5X6-F1
#
_entry.id   AF-A0A1G7R5X6-F1
#
_cell.length_a   1.000
_cell.length_b   1.000
_cell.length_c   1.000
_cell.angle_alpha   90.00
_cell.angle_beta   90.00
_cell.angle_gamma   90.00
#
_symmetry.space_group_name_H-M   'P 1'
#
loop_
_entity.id
_entity.type
_entity.pdbx_description
1 polymer ?
#
loop_
_entity_poly.entity_id
_entity_poly.type
_entity_poly.pdbx_seq_one_letter_code
_entity_poly.pdbx_strand_id
1 'polypeptide(L)'
;MQPHSSERTSASPNPNHRRARKLMIILSLAVALTTVAPAYAADSSTESSPSASTVVRNTQASNPSIVTNGPSDPKEVEAFADKLFSSPSLKKLPGAVFIVVKDGQVLLSKGYGYADVETKKSMDPDHTILRFASITKPFASLALLQLAEQGKIDLKKDISAYMGDVAIPRKVEGSLTAEHLMTHTTGFDYPEAPDDMAVKTNAEYIRKYMPTVVRKPGTVYSYDNFAFRLQGYLVERITGAPFHEYGMQHILQPLGMTNSSFVMTPDAKKDLATSYKKTGEVLPYYEVSPADGPDGSLVSTGADMAKFMIALLNGGTYKGQRILQPETVREMVKIRVSAHPKIPNTTYGFESLFQEAYHGETVISKGGNLPGFGSWLSLLPEQNVGFLVAYNSNEDSSVDYRNTVFRSFMNHYYPDKRPAPPQTEPSQEMKSKLVGHYRNLRMGIQVVQIAEQSDKKLSLIDPFYGTHTLTQIEPWLFRTDHGKLVGFKQEDNGEISYMDNSNVAWFEKLTVPKVLYSDIDKNHPYYGYIQDIMMRSGVSEHQGQFRPSSTITRAEFVSMLMQCLRMQPSLNAVSFTDMKGHWAAKDVQTAYELGLITGASGELFRPDQPIQRQEAAMIAWRIAQAFGSPVQEAKLVGDTDVWALDGVKYAAAMHKYGPEIKANADGTLNYESKRSMLKQEAAALISTLLAQPIPR
;
A
#
# COMPACT_ATOMS: atom_id res chain seq x y z
N MET A 1 -29.95 -19.74 55.48
CA MET A 1 -29.82 -18.70 54.45
C MET A 1 -28.53 -18.93 53.68
N GLN A 2 -28.63 -19.60 52.54
CA GLN A 2 -27.62 -19.67 51.49
C GLN A 2 -28.34 -19.27 50.20
N PRO A 3 -27.72 -18.50 49.29
CA PRO A 3 -28.17 -18.42 47.93
C PRO A 3 -27.15 -19.01 46.94
N HIS A 4 -27.76 -19.53 45.87
CA HIS A 4 -27.23 -20.33 44.79
C HIS A 4 -26.19 -19.66 43.88
N SER A 5 -25.36 -20.52 43.31
CA SER A 5 -24.47 -20.32 42.17
C SER A 5 -25.22 -19.99 40.88
N SER A 6 -24.63 -19.12 40.05
CA SER A 6 -24.86 -19.09 38.60
C SER A 6 -23.52 -19.01 37.88
N GLU A 7 -23.17 -20.10 37.21
CA GLU A 7 -22.05 -20.17 36.28
C GLU A 7 -22.40 -19.37 35.02
N ARG A 8 -21.61 -18.34 34.70
CA ARG A 8 -21.57 -17.76 33.35
C ARG A 8 -20.55 -18.54 32.53
N THR A 9 -21.03 -19.36 31.62
CA THR A 9 -20.24 -19.96 30.56
C THR A 9 -19.67 -18.85 29.67
N SER A 10 -18.35 -18.82 29.53
CA SER A 10 -17.64 -17.94 28.59
C SER A 10 -17.89 -18.43 27.17
N ALA A 11 -18.69 -17.69 26.41
CA ALA A 11 -18.87 -17.93 24.99
C ALA A 11 -17.50 -17.77 24.28
N SER A 12 -17.09 -18.80 23.55
CA SER A 12 -15.91 -18.76 22.68
C SER A 12 -16.02 -17.60 21.67
N PRO A 13 -14.93 -16.90 21.32
CA PRO A 13 -14.99 -15.80 20.36
C PRO A 13 -15.53 -16.29 19.00
N ASN A 14 -16.53 -15.58 18.48
CA ASN A 14 -17.20 -15.89 17.21
C ASN A 14 -16.17 -16.03 16.05
N PRO A 15 -16.14 -17.16 15.31
CA PRO A 15 -15.20 -17.39 14.21
C PRO A 15 -15.30 -16.34 13.07
N ASN A 16 -16.41 -15.60 12.99
CA ASN A 16 -16.59 -14.48 12.04
C ASN A 16 -15.62 -13.31 12.31
N HIS A 17 -15.22 -13.06 13.56
CA HIS A 17 -14.23 -12.01 13.89
C HIS A 17 -12.80 -12.34 13.45
N ARG A 18 -12.45 -13.63 13.31
CA ARG A 18 -11.13 -14.05 12.80
C ARG A 18 -11.02 -13.89 11.28
N ARG A 19 -12.13 -13.92 10.55
CA ARG A 19 -12.15 -13.82 9.07
C ARG A 19 -12.19 -12.38 8.57
N ALA A 20 -12.95 -11.50 9.22
CA ALA A 20 -12.88 -10.05 8.97
C ALA A 20 -11.47 -9.47 9.21
N ARG A 21 -10.68 -10.07 10.12
CA ARG A 21 -9.27 -9.73 10.34
C ARG A 21 -8.37 -10.03 9.13
N LYS A 22 -8.69 -11.00 8.26
CA LYS A 22 -7.87 -11.33 7.07
C LYS A 22 -8.01 -10.28 5.96
N LEU A 23 -9.22 -9.76 5.74
CA LEU A 23 -9.45 -8.64 4.83
C LEU A 23 -8.66 -7.41 5.29
N MET A 24 -8.70 -7.11 6.60
CA MET A 24 -7.92 -6.03 7.18
C MET A 24 -6.42 -6.25 7.07
N ILE A 25 -5.86 -7.46 7.17
CA ILE A 25 -4.40 -7.68 7.07
C ILE A 25 -3.90 -7.51 5.62
N ILE A 26 -4.61 -8.07 4.64
CA ILE A 26 -4.25 -7.95 3.21
C ILE A 26 -4.44 -6.50 2.72
N LEU A 27 -5.49 -5.80 3.16
CA LEU A 27 -5.67 -4.39 2.83
C LEU A 27 -4.78 -3.45 3.67
N SER A 28 -4.51 -3.72 4.95
CA SER A 28 -3.73 -2.79 5.80
C SER A 28 -2.26 -2.70 5.41
N LEU A 29 -1.66 -3.78 4.90
CA LEU A 29 -0.31 -3.74 4.33
C LEU A 29 -0.24 -2.91 3.03
N ALA A 30 -1.31 -2.88 2.24
CA ALA A 30 -1.40 -2.06 1.03
C ALA A 30 -1.83 -0.60 1.31
N VAL A 31 -2.76 -0.40 2.26
CA VAL A 31 -3.36 0.90 2.61
C VAL A 31 -2.45 1.74 3.51
N ALA A 32 -1.69 1.15 4.43
CA ALA A 32 -0.72 1.90 5.24
C ALA A 32 0.42 2.49 4.40
N LEU A 33 0.66 1.95 3.20
CA LEU A 33 1.64 2.51 2.25
C LEU A 33 1.03 3.57 1.32
N THR A 34 -0.29 3.61 1.10
CA THR A 34 -0.93 4.55 0.16
C THR A 34 -1.41 5.86 0.80
N THR A 35 -1.52 5.93 2.13
CA THR A 35 -2.12 7.09 2.81
C THR A 35 -1.12 8.15 3.24
N VAL A 36 -1.26 9.34 2.67
CA VAL A 36 -0.90 10.61 3.30
C VAL A 36 -2.16 11.49 3.24
N ALA A 37 -2.78 11.73 4.38
CA ALA A 37 -3.66 12.87 4.57
C ALA A 37 -3.14 13.61 5.81
N PRO A 38 -2.60 14.84 5.69
CA PRO A 38 -2.24 15.62 6.87
C PRO A 38 -3.53 16.07 7.57
N ALA A 39 -3.66 15.80 8.86
CA ALA A 39 -4.60 16.52 9.70
C ALA A 39 -4.05 17.95 9.90
N TYR A 40 -4.50 18.89 9.07
CA TYR A 40 -4.24 20.31 9.29
C TYR A 40 -5.22 20.83 10.35
N ALA A 41 -4.73 21.12 11.55
CA ALA A 41 -5.40 22.04 12.45
C ALA A 41 -5.05 23.47 12.00
N ALA A 42 -5.99 24.14 11.35
CA ALA A 42 -5.88 25.57 11.06
C ALA A 42 -6.29 26.33 12.32
N ASP A 43 -5.33 26.90 13.05
CA ASP A 43 -5.61 27.96 14.03
C ASP A 43 -5.91 29.24 13.24
N SER A 44 -7.20 29.49 13.00
CA SER A 44 -7.68 30.76 12.45
C SER A 44 -8.12 31.68 13.59
N SER A 45 -7.21 32.48 14.14
CA SER A 45 -7.59 33.68 14.88
C SER A 45 -7.70 34.86 13.90
N THR A 46 -8.94 35.25 13.63
CA THR A 46 -9.33 36.47 12.94
C THR A 46 -8.83 37.71 13.69
N GLU A 47 -8.17 38.65 13.01
CA GLU A 47 -8.30 40.08 13.34
C GLU A 47 -7.91 40.99 12.17
N SER A 48 -8.68 42.06 12.06
CA SER A 48 -8.81 43.04 10.98
C SER A 48 -7.62 44.02 10.81
N SER A 49 -7.37 44.44 9.58
CA SER A 49 -6.53 45.60 9.21
C SER A 49 -7.34 46.93 9.23
N PRO A 50 -6.73 48.11 9.03
CA PRO A 50 -5.47 48.64 9.59
C PRO A 50 -5.66 50.07 10.17
N SER A 51 -4.68 50.59 10.91
CA SER A 51 -4.49 52.04 11.06
C SER A 51 -3.03 52.40 11.29
N ALA A 52 -2.60 53.44 10.59
CA ALA A 52 -1.25 53.98 10.59
C ALA A 52 -0.83 54.53 11.96
N SER A 53 0.43 54.35 12.34
CA SER A 53 1.40 55.42 12.64
C SER A 53 2.54 54.94 13.56
N THR A 54 3.71 55.48 13.29
CA THR A 54 4.85 55.73 14.21
C THR A 54 5.93 54.66 14.37
N VAL A 55 7.12 55.07 13.92
CA VAL A 55 8.44 54.47 14.07
C VAL A 55 8.80 54.35 15.56
N VAL A 56 9.12 53.13 16.00
CA VAL A 56 10.04 52.90 17.13
C VAL A 56 10.98 51.76 16.76
N ARG A 57 12.27 52.09 16.65
CA ARG A 57 13.36 51.12 16.53
C ARG A 57 13.43 50.32 17.82
N ASN A 58 13.18 49.01 17.75
CA ASN A 58 13.53 48.09 18.82
C ASN A 58 14.57 47.10 18.27
N THR A 59 15.83 47.32 18.68
CA THR A 59 16.94 46.40 18.46
C THR A 59 16.77 45.20 19.36
N GLN A 60 16.17 44.12 18.84
CA GLN A 60 16.21 42.81 19.48
C GLN A 60 17.22 41.94 18.74
N ALA A 61 18.20 41.46 19.50
CA ALA A 61 19.28 40.62 19.03
C ALA A 61 18.73 39.41 18.28
N SER A 62 19.10 39.31 17.00
CA SER A 62 18.92 38.11 16.20
C SER A 62 19.77 37.00 16.82
N ASN A 63 19.12 35.99 17.42
CA ASN A 63 19.74 34.68 17.55
C ASN A 63 20.19 34.26 16.14
N PRO A 64 21.45 33.88 15.92
CA PRO A 64 21.85 33.38 14.62
C PRO A 64 21.10 32.07 14.38
N SER A 65 20.13 32.11 13.47
CA SER A 65 19.56 30.93 12.86
C SER A 65 20.73 30.18 12.24
N ILE A 66 21.21 29.13 12.92
CA ILE A 66 22.20 28.22 12.36
C ILE A 66 21.51 27.57 11.17
N VAL A 67 21.79 28.09 9.97
CA VAL A 67 21.43 27.42 8.72
C VAL A 67 22.37 26.23 8.63
N THR A 68 21.93 25.07 9.10
CA THR A 68 22.72 23.83 9.03
C THR A 68 22.66 23.28 7.61
N ASN A 69 23.81 22.96 7.02
CA ASN A 69 23.93 22.18 5.78
C ASN A 69 23.97 20.68 6.17
N GLY A 70 22.83 20.14 6.61
CA GLY A 70 22.76 18.78 7.15
C GLY A 70 23.21 18.65 8.62
N PRO A 71 23.02 17.48 9.25
CA PRO A 71 23.50 17.22 10.61
C PRO A 71 25.03 17.26 10.66
N SER A 72 25.66 17.74 11.73
CA SER A 72 27.15 17.79 11.81
C SER A 72 27.72 17.65 13.20
N ASP A 73 26.94 17.95 14.25
CA ASP A 73 27.36 17.83 15.64
C ASP A 73 26.50 16.75 16.33
N PRO A 74 27.09 15.64 16.82
CA PRO A 74 26.36 14.60 17.56
C PRO A 74 25.47 15.11 18.68
N LYS A 75 25.91 16.15 19.42
CA LYS A 75 25.12 16.71 20.54
C LYS A 75 23.88 17.44 20.06
N GLU A 76 23.99 18.15 18.94
CA GLU A 76 22.87 18.83 18.30
C GLU A 76 21.87 17.81 17.74
N VAL A 77 22.37 16.76 17.09
CA VAL A 77 21.53 15.68 16.55
C VAL A 77 20.78 14.96 17.66
N GLU A 78 21.44 14.70 18.79
CA GLU A 78 20.78 14.13 19.97
C GLU A 78 19.69 15.07 20.53
N ALA A 79 19.97 16.38 20.65
CA ALA A 79 18.98 17.34 21.12
C ALA A 79 17.76 17.46 20.18
N PHE A 80 17.99 17.43 18.87
CA PHE A 80 16.92 17.37 17.86
C PHE A 80 16.07 16.10 18.04
N ALA A 81 16.72 14.94 18.15
CA ALA A 81 16.03 13.66 18.29
C ALA A 81 15.23 13.57 19.60
N ASP A 82 15.79 14.04 20.72
CA ASP A 82 15.11 14.05 22.02
C ASP A 82 13.85 14.92 22.00
N LYS A 83 13.92 16.08 21.34
CA LYS A 83 12.74 16.94 21.12
C LYS A 83 11.71 16.25 20.23
N LEU A 84 12.14 15.61 19.15
CA LEU A 84 11.28 14.90 18.21
C LEU A 84 10.53 13.75 18.88
N PHE A 85 11.23 12.85 19.61
CA PHE A 85 10.62 11.71 20.29
C PHE A 85 9.83 12.08 21.54
N SER A 86 9.99 13.30 22.06
CA SER A 86 9.13 13.88 23.09
C SER A 86 7.81 14.46 22.54
N SER A 87 7.65 14.56 21.22
CA SER A 87 6.43 15.11 20.60
C SER A 87 5.18 14.25 20.90
N PRO A 88 3.97 14.85 20.94
CA PRO A 88 2.73 14.09 21.21
C PRO A 88 2.49 12.92 20.26
N SER A 89 2.98 13.03 19.02
CA SER A 89 2.88 11.98 18.01
C SER A 89 3.77 10.78 18.35
N LEU A 90 5.07 10.99 18.57
CA LEU A 90 6.02 9.90 18.76
C LEU A 90 6.08 9.36 20.18
N LYS A 91 5.71 10.16 21.19
CA LYS A 91 5.65 9.73 22.61
C LYS A 91 4.66 8.59 22.86
N LYS A 92 3.75 8.33 21.91
CA LYS A 92 2.80 7.21 21.96
C LYS A 92 3.44 5.85 21.63
N LEU A 93 4.61 5.83 21.01
CA LEU A 93 5.30 4.59 20.68
C LEU A 93 5.76 3.88 21.97
N PRO A 94 5.56 2.55 22.10
CA PRO A 94 6.12 1.78 23.21
C PRO A 94 7.65 1.91 23.27
N GLY A 95 8.32 1.74 22.13
CA GLY A 95 9.73 2.06 21.95
C GLY A 95 10.14 2.18 20.49
N ALA A 96 11.29 2.83 20.27
CA ALA A 96 11.87 3.06 18.95
C ALA A 96 13.40 3.20 19.02
N VAL A 97 14.10 2.82 17.97
CA VAL A 97 15.52 3.18 17.75
C VAL A 97 15.58 4.26 16.66
N PHE A 98 16.45 5.24 16.83
CA PHE A 98 16.75 6.27 15.85
C PHE A 98 18.25 6.41 15.65
N ILE A 99 18.68 6.27 14.39
CA ILE A 99 20.08 6.26 13.98
C ILE A 99 20.29 7.38 12.96
N VAL A 100 21.38 8.12 13.10
CA VAL A 100 21.82 9.13 12.11
C VAL A 100 23.30 8.90 11.83
N VAL A 101 23.64 8.78 10.54
CA VAL A 101 25.01 8.65 10.05
C VAL A 101 25.34 9.79 9.09
N LYS A 102 26.59 10.24 9.10
CA LYS A 102 27.11 11.21 8.14
C LYS A 102 28.60 11.01 7.92
N ASP A 103 29.06 11.14 6.67
CA ASP A 103 30.49 11.15 6.31
C ASP A 103 31.26 9.97 6.92
N GLY A 104 30.66 8.78 6.87
CA GLY A 104 31.23 7.55 7.40
C GLY A 104 31.16 7.36 8.92
N GLN A 105 30.53 8.29 9.65
CA GLN A 105 30.44 8.29 11.11
C GLN A 105 28.99 8.13 11.59
N VAL A 106 28.82 7.54 12.77
CA VAL A 106 27.54 7.50 13.48
C VAL A 106 27.43 8.76 14.33
N LEU A 107 26.52 9.66 13.99
CA LEU A 107 26.26 10.90 14.74
C LEU A 107 25.26 10.66 15.89
N LEU A 108 24.34 9.70 15.72
CA LEU A 108 23.40 9.28 16.75
C LEU A 108 23.12 7.79 16.64
N SER A 109 23.14 7.09 17.78
CA SER A 109 22.60 5.74 17.95
C SER A 109 21.85 5.71 19.27
N LYS A 110 20.52 5.88 19.23
CA LYS A 110 19.72 6.06 20.45
C LYS A 110 18.42 5.28 20.41
N GLY A 111 18.07 4.71 21.55
CA GLY A 111 16.77 4.10 21.80
C GLY A 111 15.89 5.00 22.65
N TYR A 112 14.58 4.97 22.36
CA TYR A 112 13.52 5.70 23.05
C TYR A 112 12.48 4.70 23.53
N GLY A 113 11.94 4.90 24.74
CA GLY A 113 10.94 4.00 25.32
C GLY A 113 11.49 2.60 25.61
N TYR A 114 10.65 1.59 25.40
CA TYR A 114 10.88 0.22 25.87
C TYR A 114 10.80 -0.81 24.74
N ALA A 115 11.77 -1.73 24.73
CA ALA A 115 11.68 -2.99 24.00
C ALA A 115 10.57 -3.88 24.56
N ASP A 116 10.32 -3.79 25.87
CA ASP A 116 9.21 -4.45 26.56
C ASP A 116 8.67 -3.55 27.67
N VAL A 117 7.41 -3.14 27.55
CA VAL A 117 6.73 -2.20 28.44
C VAL A 117 6.46 -2.79 29.83
N GLU A 118 6.17 -4.09 29.91
CA GLU A 118 5.80 -4.75 31.17
C GLU A 118 7.01 -4.85 32.11
N THR A 119 8.13 -5.35 31.57
CA THR A 119 9.41 -5.49 32.27
C THR A 119 10.21 -4.20 32.32
N LYS A 120 9.78 -3.16 31.60
CA LYS A 120 10.51 -1.89 31.39
C LYS A 120 11.92 -2.10 30.81
N LYS A 121 12.10 -3.13 29.97
CA LYS A 121 13.35 -3.33 29.22
C LYS A 121 13.51 -2.15 28.25
N SER A 122 14.52 -1.31 28.45
CA SER A 122 14.79 -0.17 27.58
C SER A 122 15.00 -0.61 26.13
N MET A 123 14.56 0.23 25.18
CA MET A 123 14.93 0.04 23.78
C MET A 123 16.43 0.32 23.63
N ASP A 124 17.20 -0.71 23.30
CA ASP A 124 18.66 -0.65 23.18
C ASP A 124 19.07 -0.73 21.70
N PRO A 125 19.71 0.30 21.11
CA PRO A 125 20.05 0.31 19.69
C PRO A 125 21.12 -0.71 19.29
N ASP A 126 21.93 -1.21 20.23
CA ASP A 126 23.01 -2.18 19.98
C ASP A 126 22.53 -3.63 20.11
N HIS A 127 21.55 -3.87 21.00
CA HIS A 127 21.15 -5.23 21.40
C HIS A 127 19.69 -5.58 21.15
N THR A 128 18.77 -4.60 21.05
CA THR A 128 17.35 -4.92 20.84
C THR A 128 17.11 -5.28 19.38
N ILE A 129 16.66 -6.51 19.15
CA ILE A 129 16.31 -6.99 17.81
C ILE A 129 14.92 -6.50 17.43
N LEU A 130 14.81 -5.95 16.23
CA LEU A 130 13.55 -5.54 15.60
C LEU A 130 13.37 -6.28 14.27
N ARG A 131 12.12 -6.42 13.81
CA ARG A 131 11.83 -6.87 12.44
C ARG A 131 11.87 -5.67 11.49
N PHE A 132 12.68 -5.76 10.44
CA PHE A 132 12.91 -4.69 9.47
C PHE A 132 12.05 -4.82 8.21
N ALA A 133 11.31 -5.92 8.06
CA ALA A 133 10.33 -6.10 6.99
C ALA A 133 10.94 -5.76 5.61
N SER A 134 10.27 -4.97 4.78
CA SER A 134 10.71 -4.61 3.43
C SER A 134 12.04 -3.87 3.31
N ILE A 135 12.70 -3.46 4.41
CA ILE A 135 14.12 -3.04 4.37
C ILE A 135 15.04 -4.21 3.99
N THR A 136 14.55 -5.46 4.00
CA THR A 136 15.23 -6.62 3.43
C THR A 136 15.50 -6.50 1.93
N LYS A 137 14.62 -5.80 1.19
CA LYS A 137 14.66 -5.73 -0.29
C LYS A 137 15.95 -5.15 -0.87
N PRO A 138 16.50 -4.03 -0.35
CA PRO A 138 17.85 -3.59 -0.71
C PRO A 138 18.92 -4.67 -0.60
N PHE A 139 18.87 -5.55 0.40
CA PHE A 139 19.84 -6.64 0.55
C PHE A 139 19.67 -7.72 -0.52
N ALA A 140 18.42 -8.05 -0.89
CA ALA A 140 18.14 -8.98 -1.98
C ALA A 140 18.66 -8.45 -3.33
N SER A 141 18.43 -7.17 -3.63
CA SER A 141 18.98 -6.54 -4.83
C SER A 141 20.51 -6.44 -4.79
N LEU A 142 21.09 -6.16 -3.62
CA LEU A 142 22.54 -6.17 -3.43
C LEU A 142 23.15 -7.55 -3.75
N ALA A 143 22.50 -8.64 -3.32
CA ALA A 143 22.96 -10.00 -3.62
C ALA A 143 23.00 -10.27 -5.13
N LEU A 144 21.96 -9.86 -5.89
CA LEU A 144 21.98 -9.98 -7.35
C LEU A 144 23.05 -9.10 -8.01
N LEU A 145 23.29 -7.90 -7.48
CA LEU A 145 24.36 -7.02 -7.96
C LEU A 145 25.74 -7.62 -7.71
N GLN A 146 25.99 -8.26 -6.55
CA GLN A 146 27.22 -9.00 -6.30
C GLN A 146 27.42 -10.15 -7.30
N LEU A 147 26.34 -10.89 -7.62
CA LEU A 147 26.40 -11.95 -8.63
C LEU A 147 26.65 -11.38 -10.04
N ALA A 148 26.16 -10.19 -10.34
CA ALA A 148 26.41 -9.51 -11.60
C ALA A 148 27.88 -9.06 -11.71
N GLU A 149 28.47 -8.51 -10.64
CA GLU A 149 29.91 -8.19 -10.57
C GLU A 149 30.79 -9.43 -10.79
N GLN A 150 30.33 -10.60 -10.33
CA GLN A 150 31.00 -11.88 -10.53
C GLN A 150 30.78 -12.47 -11.93
N GLY A 151 30.00 -11.81 -12.81
CA GLY A 151 29.64 -12.30 -14.13
C GLY A 151 28.70 -13.52 -14.13
N LYS A 152 28.06 -13.83 -12.99
CA LYS A 152 27.16 -14.99 -12.83
C LYS A 152 25.73 -14.73 -13.29
N ILE A 153 25.33 -13.45 -13.35
CA ILE A 153 24.03 -13.02 -13.87
C ILE A 153 24.19 -11.75 -14.71
N ASP A 154 23.61 -11.76 -15.89
CA ASP A 154 23.37 -10.55 -16.68
C ASP A 154 22.00 -9.97 -16.29
N LEU A 155 22.02 -8.74 -15.76
CA LEU A 155 20.83 -8.05 -15.25
C LEU A 155 19.78 -7.76 -16.32
N LYS A 156 20.16 -7.75 -17.59
CA LYS A 156 19.30 -7.44 -18.75
C LYS A 156 18.91 -8.66 -19.56
N LYS A 157 19.47 -9.84 -19.24
CA LYS A 157 19.08 -11.10 -19.84
C LYS A 157 17.76 -11.59 -19.24
N ASP A 158 16.96 -12.29 -20.04
CA ASP A 158 15.74 -12.90 -19.53
C ASP A 158 16.06 -13.92 -18.43
N ILE A 159 15.37 -13.82 -17.29
CA ILE A 159 15.65 -14.60 -16.10
C ILE A 159 15.37 -16.08 -16.29
N SER A 160 14.59 -16.48 -17.30
CA SER A 160 14.32 -17.89 -17.62
C SER A 160 15.62 -18.69 -17.82
N ALA A 161 16.71 -18.04 -18.23
CA ALA A 161 18.03 -18.65 -18.35
C ALA A 161 18.61 -19.12 -17.00
N TYR A 162 18.09 -18.63 -15.87
CA TYR A 162 18.54 -18.92 -14.51
C TYR A 162 17.49 -19.67 -13.67
N MET A 163 16.27 -19.89 -14.21
CA MET A 163 15.15 -20.48 -13.47
C MET A 163 15.20 -22.00 -13.34
N GLY A 164 16.05 -22.69 -14.10
CA GLY A 164 16.06 -24.16 -14.13
C GLY A 164 14.77 -24.74 -14.72
N ASP A 165 14.05 -25.54 -13.93
CA ASP A 165 12.82 -26.24 -14.32
C ASP A 165 11.54 -25.40 -14.18
N VAL A 166 11.63 -24.22 -13.56
CA VAL A 166 10.47 -23.37 -13.28
C VAL A 166 10.10 -22.54 -14.51
N ALA A 167 8.91 -22.81 -15.07
CA ALA A 167 8.36 -22.01 -16.16
C ALA A 167 7.81 -20.67 -15.66
N ILE A 168 7.97 -19.63 -16.50
CA ILE A 168 7.38 -18.30 -16.28
C ILE A 168 6.21 -18.14 -17.25
N PRO A 169 4.95 -18.20 -16.79
CA PRO A 169 3.79 -18.00 -17.64
C PRO A 169 3.77 -16.57 -18.21
N ARG A 170 3.47 -16.43 -19.50
CA ARG A 170 3.43 -15.14 -20.19
C ARG A 170 2.18 -15.04 -21.07
N LYS A 171 1.52 -13.88 -21.06
CA LYS A 171 0.45 -13.48 -22.01
C LYS A 171 0.90 -12.38 -22.96
N VAL A 172 2.11 -11.88 -22.78
CA VAL A 172 2.71 -10.80 -23.56
C VAL A 172 4.17 -11.14 -23.87
N GLU A 173 4.67 -10.60 -24.97
CA GLU A 173 6.06 -10.73 -25.37
C GLU A 173 6.99 -9.84 -24.53
N GLY A 174 8.27 -10.20 -24.51
CA GLY A 174 9.34 -9.41 -23.89
C GLY A 174 10.08 -10.13 -22.78
N SER A 175 11.35 -9.76 -22.60
CA SER A 175 12.22 -10.35 -21.59
C SER A 175 11.86 -9.89 -20.19
N LEU A 176 11.62 -10.81 -19.27
CA LEU A 176 11.57 -10.51 -17.84
C LEU A 176 13.00 -10.62 -17.28
N THR A 177 13.59 -9.54 -16.80
CA THR A 177 15.01 -9.47 -16.44
C THR A 177 15.19 -9.26 -14.93
N ALA A 178 16.40 -9.47 -14.40
CA ALA A 178 16.67 -9.19 -12.99
C ALA A 178 16.53 -7.70 -12.66
N GLU A 179 16.85 -6.81 -13.61
CA GLU A 179 16.56 -5.37 -13.52
C GLU A 179 15.07 -5.10 -13.29
N HIS A 180 14.17 -5.81 -14.00
CA HIS A 180 12.73 -5.66 -13.79
C HIS A 180 12.27 -6.13 -12.40
N LEU A 181 12.91 -7.17 -11.85
CA LEU A 181 12.63 -7.62 -10.48
C LEU A 181 13.04 -6.57 -9.43
N MET A 182 14.23 -5.99 -9.58
CA MET A 182 14.78 -5.02 -8.62
C MET A 182 14.08 -3.65 -8.67
N THR A 183 13.40 -3.35 -9.78
CA THR A 183 12.70 -2.07 -10.02
C THR A 183 11.18 -2.15 -9.93
N HIS A 184 10.61 -3.29 -9.50
CA HIS A 184 9.15 -3.45 -9.42
C HIS A 184 8.43 -3.20 -10.78
N THR A 185 9.03 -3.64 -11.89
CA THR A 185 8.50 -3.46 -13.26
C THR A 185 8.26 -4.79 -13.98
N THR A 186 7.95 -5.84 -13.23
CA THR A 186 7.80 -7.22 -13.73
C THR A 186 6.66 -7.41 -14.72
N GLY A 187 5.59 -6.62 -14.58
CA GLY A 187 4.37 -6.78 -15.38
C GLY A 187 3.50 -7.98 -14.96
N PHE A 188 3.73 -8.52 -13.76
CA PHE A 188 2.91 -9.61 -13.20
C PHE A 188 1.44 -9.20 -13.01
N ASP A 189 0.53 -10.18 -13.11
CA ASP A 189 -0.89 -10.01 -12.80
C ASP A 189 -1.15 -9.80 -11.32
N TYR A 190 -0.43 -10.54 -10.47
CA TYR A 190 -0.50 -10.44 -9.02
C TYR A 190 0.90 -10.27 -8.40
N PRO A 191 1.29 -9.04 -8.00
CA PRO A 191 2.61 -8.73 -7.44
C PRO A 191 2.73 -9.09 -5.93
N GLU A 192 1.83 -9.95 -5.46
CA GLU A 192 1.72 -10.48 -4.11
C GLU A 192 1.19 -11.91 -4.24
N ALA A 193 1.63 -12.80 -3.36
CA ALA A 193 1.05 -14.14 -3.26
C ALA A 193 0.76 -14.47 -1.79
N PRO A 194 -0.13 -15.43 -1.52
CA PRO A 194 -0.56 -15.73 -0.15
C PRO A 194 0.62 -16.14 0.75
N ASP A 195 0.53 -15.77 2.03
CA ASP A 195 1.33 -16.43 3.06
C ASP A 195 0.83 -17.87 3.20
N ASP A 196 1.74 -18.82 3.02
CA ASP A 196 1.45 -20.25 3.16
C ASP A 196 2.42 -20.91 4.14
N MET A 197 1.91 -21.18 5.34
CA MET A 197 2.66 -21.84 6.41
C MET A 197 3.09 -23.27 6.05
N ALA A 198 2.47 -23.89 5.05
CA ALA A 198 2.86 -25.22 4.56
C ALA A 198 4.08 -25.17 3.63
N VAL A 199 4.38 -24.02 3.03
CA VAL A 199 5.54 -23.83 2.13
C VAL A 199 6.74 -23.37 2.94
N LYS A 200 7.83 -24.12 2.88
CA LYS A 200 9.01 -23.91 3.75
C LYS A 200 10.19 -23.27 3.05
N THR A 201 10.29 -23.44 1.73
CA THR A 201 11.41 -22.93 0.93
C THR A 201 10.97 -21.94 -0.13
N ASN A 202 11.89 -21.08 -0.59
CA ASN A 202 11.65 -20.19 -1.72
C ASN A 202 11.36 -20.98 -2.99
N ALA A 203 12.08 -22.07 -3.24
CA ALA A 203 11.86 -22.91 -4.42
C ALA A 203 10.45 -23.52 -4.49
N GLU A 204 9.90 -23.99 -3.37
CA GLU A 204 8.50 -24.45 -3.29
C GLU A 204 7.52 -23.30 -3.52
N TYR A 205 7.79 -22.13 -2.91
CA TYR A 205 6.93 -20.95 -3.03
C TYR A 205 6.83 -20.47 -4.47
N ILE A 206 7.97 -20.31 -5.15
CA ILE A 206 8.02 -19.86 -6.54
C ILE A 206 7.32 -20.87 -7.45
N ARG A 207 7.56 -22.19 -7.30
CA ARG A 207 6.86 -23.20 -8.11
C ARG A 207 5.35 -23.18 -7.93
N LYS A 208 4.88 -22.96 -6.71
CA LYS A 208 3.45 -22.98 -6.38
C LYS A 208 2.71 -21.73 -6.81
N TYR A 209 3.36 -20.57 -6.73
CA TYR A 209 2.69 -19.27 -6.82
C TYR A 209 3.17 -18.38 -7.98
N MET A 210 4.00 -18.89 -8.90
CA MET A 210 4.53 -18.10 -10.03
C MET A 210 3.41 -17.33 -10.76
N PRO A 211 3.43 -15.98 -10.72
CA PRO A 211 2.42 -15.16 -11.39
C PRO A 211 2.63 -15.15 -12.90
N THR A 212 1.61 -14.71 -13.62
CA THR A 212 1.68 -14.58 -15.09
C THR A 212 2.16 -13.18 -15.46
N VAL A 213 3.11 -13.08 -16.39
CA VAL A 213 3.48 -11.79 -17.00
C VAL A 213 2.36 -11.38 -17.96
N VAL A 214 1.62 -10.33 -17.62
CA VAL A 214 0.46 -9.83 -18.39
C VAL A 214 0.65 -8.42 -18.93
N ARG A 215 1.76 -7.77 -18.58
CA ARG A 215 2.18 -6.47 -19.11
C ARG A 215 3.64 -6.56 -19.50
N LYS A 216 4.04 -5.81 -20.54
CA LYS A 216 5.42 -5.81 -21.02
C LYS A 216 6.36 -5.46 -19.86
N PRO A 217 7.31 -6.31 -19.48
CA PRO A 217 8.24 -6.00 -18.41
C PRO A 217 9.02 -4.69 -18.69
N GLY A 218 9.28 -3.92 -17.65
CA GLY A 218 9.98 -2.63 -17.71
C GLY A 218 9.11 -1.40 -17.98
N THR A 219 7.82 -1.55 -18.29
CA THR A 219 7.00 -0.40 -18.73
C THR A 219 6.21 0.31 -17.63
N VAL A 220 5.87 -0.41 -16.55
CA VAL A 220 4.98 0.07 -15.48
C VAL A 220 5.54 -0.22 -14.10
N TYR A 221 5.41 0.74 -13.19
CA TYR A 221 5.73 0.54 -11.78
C TYR A 221 4.54 -0.06 -11.02
N SER A 222 4.76 -1.19 -10.38
CA SER A 222 3.85 -1.78 -9.40
C SER A 222 4.68 -2.50 -8.35
N TYR A 223 4.70 -1.99 -7.12
CA TYR A 223 5.41 -2.59 -6.00
C TYR A 223 5.09 -4.08 -5.95
N ASP A 224 6.10 -4.91 -5.73
CA ASP A 224 6.06 -6.33 -6.03
C ASP A 224 6.89 -7.10 -5.02
N ASN A 225 6.23 -7.83 -4.12
CA ASN A 225 6.88 -8.67 -3.13
C ASN A 225 7.33 -9.99 -3.77
N PHE A 226 6.54 -10.51 -4.71
CA PHE A 226 6.87 -11.75 -5.40
C PHE A 226 8.18 -11.60 -6.19
N ALA A 227 8.39 -10.45 -6.85
CA ALA A 227 9.64 -10.13 -7.53
C ALA A 227 10.86 -10.29 -6.62
N PHE A 228 10.77 -9.91 -5.35
CA PHE A 228 11.90 -10.01 -4.42
C PHE A 228 12.08 -11.42 -3.88
N ARG A 229 10.99 -12.18 -3.64
CA ARG A 229 11.06 -13.64 -3.41
C ARG A 229 11.76 -14.35 -4.56
N LEU A 230 11.46 -13.93 -5.79
CA LEU A 230 12.11 -14.45 -6.98
C LEU A 230 13.60 -14.08 -7.06
N GLN A 231 14.02 -12.90 -6.60
CA GLN A 231 15.44 -12.57 -6.47
C GLN A 231 16.18 -13.54 -5.55
N GLY A 232 15.62 -13.85 -4.36
CA GLY A 232 16.23 -14.83 -3.45
C GLY A 232 16.30 -16.24 -4.05
N TYR A 233 15.27 -16.66 -4.79
CA TYR A 233 15.32 -17.91 -5.55
C TYR A 233 16.41 -17.91 -6.63
N LEU A 234 16.60 -16.80 -7.35
CA LEU A 234 17.70 -16.69 -8.31
C LEU A 234 19.07 -16.79 -7.65
N VAL A 235 19.27 -16.17 -6.48
CA VAL A 235 20.49 -16.33 -5.68
C VAL A 235 20.72 -17.80 -5.35
N GLU A 236 19.70 -18.51 -4.86
CA GLU A 236 19.75 -19.94 -4.56
C GLU A 236 20.13 -20.78 -5.78
N ARG A 237 19.50 -20.51 -6.94
CA ARG A 237 19.77 -21.23 -8.18
C ARG A 237 21.18 -21.02 -8.72
N ILE A 238 21.71 -19.82 -8.61
CA ILE A 238 23.02 -19.45 -9.15
C ILE A 238 24.15 -19.92 -8.24
N THR A 239 23.94 -19.90 -6.92
CA THR A 239 25.00 -20.14 -5.93
C THR A 239 24.95 -21.52 -5.30
N GLY A 240 23.77 -22.16 -5.29
CA GLY A 240 23.50 -23.38 -4.53
C GLY A 240 23.24 -23.15 -3.05
N ALA A 241 23.30 -21.91 -2.56
CA ALA A 241 23.08 -21.55 -1.15
C ALA A 241 21.75 -20.79 -0.98
N PRO A 242 20.95 -21.06 0.07
CA PRO A 242 19.79 -20.26 0.41
C PRO A 242 20.12 -18.76 0.54
N PHE A 243 19.13 -17.90 0.35
CA PHE A 243 19.32 -16.44 0.38
C PHE A 243 19.90 -15.99 1.73
N HIS A 244 19.37 -16.48 2.85
CA HIS A 244 19.86 -16.10 4.17
C HIS A 244 21.33 -16.49 4.41
N GLU A 245 21.79 -17.62 3.89
CA GLU A 245 23.19 -18.06 4.01
C GLU A 245 24.11 -17.20 3.15
N TYR A 246 23.73 -16.97 1.88
CA TYR A 246 24.48 -16.09 0.98
C TYR A 246 24.57 -14.67 1.55
N GLY A 247 23.44 -14.11 1.98
CA GLY A 247 23.39 -12.76 2.56
C GLY A 247 24.20 -12.65 3.86
N MET A 248 24.18 -13.69 4.71
CA MET A 248 25.01 -13.74 5.91
C MET A 248 26.49 -13.67 5.55
N GLN A 249 26.96 -14.55 4.67
CA GLN A 249 28.38 -14.70 4.32
C GLN A 249 28.93 -13.53 3.51
N HIS A 250 28.14 -12.98 2.58
CA HIS A 250 28.62 -12.01 1.59
C HIS A 250 28.21 -10.57 1.89
N ILE A 251 27.32 -10.34 2.87
CA ILE A 251 26.83 -9.00 3.22
C ILE A 251 26.95 -8.73 4.71
N LEU A 252 26.30 -9.51 5.57
CA LEU A 252 26.24 -9.21 7.01
C LEU A 252 27.60 -9.38 7.70
N GLN A 253 28.29 -10.50 7.46
CA GLN A 253 29.61 -10.77 8.05
C GLN A 253 30.69 -9.77 7.61
N PRO A 254 30.86 -9.44 6.30
CA PRO A 254 31.81 -8.42 5.87
C PRO A 254 31.57 -7.04 6.49
N LEU A 255 30.31 -6.69 6.76
CA LEU A 255 29.96 -5.43 7.43
C LEU A 255 30.07 -5.51 8.96
N GLY A 256 30.30 -6.70 9.53
CA GLY A 256 30.30 -6.92 10.96
C GLY A 256 28.92 -6.72 11.59
N MET A 257 27.84 -7.03 10.87
CA MET A 257 26.46 -6.98 11.36
C MET A 257 26.11 -8.25 12.14
N THR A 258 26.72 -8.42 13.32
CA THR A 258 26.68 -9.66 14.11
C THR A 258 25.36 -9.92 14.83
N ASN A 259 24.50 -8.91 14.95
CA ASN A 259 23.18 -9.00 15.56
C ASN A 259 22.07 -8.99 14.48
N SER A 260 22.42 -9.37 13.25
CA SER A 260 21.52 -9.37 12.10
C SER A 260 21.38 -10.76 11.48
N SER A 261 20.20 -11.06 10.96
CA SER A 261 19.91 -12.31 10.25
C SER A 261 18.73 -12.14 9.29
N PHE A 262 18.73 -12.90 8.20
CA PHE A 262 17.58 -12.98 7.28
C PHE A 262 16.57 -14.07 7.67
N VAL A 263 16.80 -14.76 8.79
CA VAL A 263 15.85 -15.70 9.40
C VAL A 263 15.82 -15.47 10.90
N MET A 264 14.69 -15.77 11.54
CA MET A 264 14.59 -15.68 13.00
C MET A 264 15.37 -16.82 13.67
N THR A 265 16.59 -16.53 14.16
CA THR A 265 17.41 -17.48 14.94
C THR A 265 16.97 -17.52 16.41
N PRO A 266 17.35 -18.56 17.18
CA PRO A 266 17.08 -18.61 18.61
C PRO A 266 17.63 -17.39 19.38
N ASP A 267 18.84 -16.95 19.05
CA ASP A 267 19.46 -15.78 19.68
C ASP A 267 18.72 -14.49 19.31
N ALA A 268 18.43 -14.29 18.02
CA ALA A 268 17.65 -13.13 17.58
C ALA A 268 16.25 -13.08 18.24
N LYS A 269 15.63 -14.25 18.43
CA LYS A 269 14.33 -14.36 19.10
C LYS A 269 14.38 -14.00 20.58
N LYS A 270 15.48 -14.32 21.27
CA LYS A 270 15.67 -14.00 22.70
C LYS A 270 15.71 -12.49 22.93
N ASP A 271 16.32 -11.75 21.99
CA ASP A 271 16.50 -10.30 22.09
C ASP A 271 15.49 -9.49 21.27
N LEU A 272 14.50 -10.15 20.67
CA LEU A 272 13.41 -9.53 19.93
C LEU A 272 12.55 -8.65 20.85
N ALA A 273 12.32 -7.40 20.44
CA ALA A 273 11.39 -6.51 21.14
C ALA A 273 9.96 -7.08 21.13
N THR A 274 9.23 -6.85 22.22
CA THR A 274 7.81 -7.18 22.30
C THR A 274 7.03 -6.32 21.31
N SER A 275 6.22 -6.97 20.47
CA SER A 275 5.41 -6.33 19.43
C SER A 275 4.07 -5.86 19.98
N TYR A 276 3.66 -4.64 19.68
CA TYR A 276 2.41 -4.04 20.18
C TYR A 276 1.43 -3.68 19.05
N LYS A 277 0.13 -3.74 19.35
CA LYS A 277 -0.91 -3.06 18.56
C LYS A 277 -0.84 -1.56 18.81
N LYS A 278 -1.45 -0.76 17.92
CA LYS A 278 -1.61 0.69 18.11
C LYS A 278 -2.35 1.08 19.40
N THR A 279 -3.12 0.16 19.98
CA THR A 279 -3.83 0.35 21.26
C THR A 279 -2.95 0.08 22.49
N GLY A 280 -1.69 -0.35 22.31
CA GLY A 280 -0.77 -0.72 23.38
C GLY A 280 -0.88 -2.18 23.84
N GLU A 281 -1.80 -2.97 23.28
CA GLU A 281 -1.90 -4.40 23.57
C GLU A 281 -0.74 -5.20 22.94
N VAL A 282 -0.19 -6.16 23.68
CA VAL A 282 0.82 -7.09 23.15
C VAL A 282 0.24 -7.95 22.03
N LEU A 283 1.00 -8.11 20.95
CA LEU A 283 0.73 -9.06 19.88
C LEU A 283 1.42 -10.41 20.19
N PRO A 284 0.73 -11.55 20.02
CA PRO A 284 1.37 -12.85 20.09
C PRO A 284 2.51 -12.98 19.09
N TYR A 285 3.56 -13.72 19.46
CA TYR A 285 4.63 -14.10 18.54
C TYR A 285 4.07 -14.81 17.31
N TYR A 286 4.65 -14.50 16.15
CA TYR A 286 4.31 -15.13 14.87
C TYR A 286 5.58 -15.42 14.08
N GLU A 287 5.44 -16.38 13.17
CA GLU A 287 6.45 -16.73 12.17
C GLU A 287 6.07 -16.15 10.81
N VAL A 288 7.08 -15.93 9.98
CA VAL A 288 6.93 -15.57 8.56
C VAL A 288 7.25 -16.82 7.74
N SER A 289 6.50 -17.06 6.66
CA SER A 289 6.65 -18.26 5.83
C SER A 289 6.62 -17.92 4.33
N PRO A 290 7.61 -18.36 3.54
CA PRO A 290 8.87 -18.99 3.96
C PRO A 290 9.68 -18.13 4.93
N ALA A 291 10.47 -18.75 5.81
CA ALA A 291 11.28 -18.02 6.79
C ALA A 291 12.38 -17.19 6.11
N ASP A 292 12.98 -17.74 5.04
CA ASP A 292 14.00 -17.11 4.21
C ASP A 292 13.39 -16.18 3.16
N GLY A 293 12.63 -15.18 3.61
CA GLY A 293 11.86 -14.26 2.75
C GLY A 293 12.64 -13.00 2.36
N PRO A 294 13.32 -12.93 1.19
CA PRO A 294 14.10 -11.76 0.74
C PRO A 294 13.26 -10.47 0.58
N ASP A 295 11.94 -10.58 0.61
CA ASP A 295 11.00 -9.47 0.60
C ASP A 295 10.77 -8.86 1.98
N GLY A 296 11.09 -9.54 3.09
CA GLY A 296 10.63 -9.10 4.41
C GLY A 296 11.27 -9.70 5.67
N SER A 297 12.25 -10.59 5.58
CA SER A 297 12.66 -11.43 6.72
C SER A 297 13.77 -10.88 7.62
N LEU A 298 14.43 -9.77 7.25
CA LEU A 298 15.53 -9.19 8.02
C LEU A 298 15.10 -8.88 9.46
N VAL A 299 15.88 -9.40 10.40
CA VAL A 299 15.93 -8.99 11.79
C VAL A 299 17.30 -8.39 12.07
N SER A 300 17.34 -7.28 12.79
CA SER A 300 18.58 -6.52 13.02
C SER A 300 18.44 -5.62 14.25
N THR A 301 19.51 -4.94 14.61
CA THR A 301 19.54 -3.81 15.55
C THR A 301 19.75 -2.48 14.81
N GLY A 302 19.59 -1.35 15.51
CA GLY A 302 19.87 -0.03 14.94
C GLY A 302 21.36 0.15 14.61
N ALA A 303 22.24 -0.32 15.49
CA ALA A 303 23.69 -0.22 15.33
C ALA A 303 24.21 -1.01 14.10
N ASP A 304 23.65 -2.19 13.83
CA ASP A 304 24.02 -2.96 12.63
C ASP A 304 23.56 -2.25 11.35
N MET A 305 22.34 -1.69 11.34
CA MET A 305 21.86 -0.94 10.19
C MET A 305 22.67 0.34 9.93
N ALA A 306 23.27 0.96 10.95
CA ALA A 306 24.21 2.06 10.76
C ALA A 306 25.39 1.66 9.87
N LYS A 307 25.91 0.44 10.03
CA LYS A 307 27.02 -0.11 9.23
C LYS A 307 26.61 -0.28 7.77
N PHE A 308 25.41 -0.79 7.52
CA PHE A 308 24.84 -0.90 6.18
C PHE A 308 24.65 0.47 5.50
N MET A 309 24.07 1.45 6.21
CA MET A 309 23.91 2.81 5.69
C MET A 309 25.26 3.44 5.33
N ILE A 310 26.25 3.34 6.23
CA ILE A 310 27.61 3.84 5.97
C ILE A 310 28.23 3.14 4.76
N ALA A 311 28.09 1.81 4.64
CA ALA A 311 28.66 1.07 3.53
C ALA A 311 28.13 1.58 2.17
N LEU A 312 26.82 1.80 2.05
CA LEU A 312 26.23 2.31 0.82
C LEU A 312 26.62 3.76 0.52
N LEU A 313 26.62 4.64 1.53
CA LEU A 313 27.06 6.03 1.38
C LEU A 313 28.56 6.14 1.05
N ASN A 314 29.36 5.16 1.49
CA ASN A 314 30.81 5.11 1.29
C ASN A 314 31.22 4.16 0.15
N GLY A 315 30.46 4.18 -0.95
CA GLY A 315 30.80 3.48 -2.19
C GLY A 315 30.95 1.96 -2.06
N GLY A 316 30.18 1.35 -1.16
CA GLY A 316 30.12 -0.10 -0.94
C GLY A 316 31.13 -0.62 0.09
N THR A 317 31.64 0.24 0.98
CA THR A 317 32.68 -0.15 1.96
C THR A 317 32.42 0.31 3.39
N TYR A 318 32.70 -0.58 4.35
CA TYR A 318 32.70 -0.26 5.77
C TYR A 318 33.97 -0.83 6.42
N LYS A 319 34.74 0.02 7.12
CA LYS A 319 36.00 -0.36 7.79
C LYS A 319 36.96 -1.17 6.90
N GLY A 320 37.08 -0.79 5.63
CA GLY A 320 37.96 -1.43 4.65
C GLY A 320 37.42 -2.72 4.01
N GLN A 321 36.28 -3.25 4.49
CA GLN A 321 35.60 -4.38 3.85
C GLN A 321 34.65 -3.89 2.76
N ARG A 322 34.64 -4.55 1.61
CA ARG A 322 33.85 -4.18 0.43
C ARG A 322 32.74 -5.20 0.17
N ILE A 323 31.51 -4.70 -0.02
CA ILE A 323 30.35 -5.53 -0.41
C ILE A 323 29.91 -5.30 -1.86
N LEU A 324 30.24 -4.15 -2.45
CA LEU A 324 29.97 -3.79 -3.85
C LEU A 324 31.07 -2.84 -4.36
N GLN A 325 31.29 -2.79 -5.67
CA GLN A 325 32.12 -1.75 -6.30
C GLN A 325 31.43 -0.39 -6.28
N PRO A 326 32.17 0.74 -6.22
CA PRO A 326 31.58 2.08 -6.19
C PRO A 326 30.66 2.35 -7.39
N GLU A 327 31.02 1.84 -8.57
CA GLU A 327 30.22 1.94 -9.81
C GLU A 327 28.87 1.26 -9.64
N THR A 328 28.85 0.05 -9.07
CA THR A 328 27.64 -0.73 -8.84
C THR A 328 26.76 -0.10 -7.78
N VAL A 329 27.35 0.50 -6.73
CA VAL A 329 26.58 1.28 -5.75
C VAL A 329 25.90 2.48 -6.40
N ARG A 330 26.60 3.22 -7.27
CA ARG A 330 25.98 4.31 -8.05
C ARG A 330 24.82 3.82 -8.89
N GLU A 331 24.95 2.66 -9.53
CA GLU A 331 23.85 2.06 -10.30
C GLU A 331 22.69 1.57 -9.40
N MET A 332 22.97 1.10 -8.18
CA MET A 332 21.96 0.65 -7.21
C MET A 332 21.06 1.79 -6.72
N VAL A 333 21.64 2.97 -6.48
CA VAL A 333 20.93 4.14 -5.92
C VAL A 333 20.38 5.09 -6.99
N LYS A 334 20.64 4.82 -8.27
CA LYS A 334 20.14 5.61 -9.39
C LYS A 334 18.63 5.39 -9.59
N ILE A 335 17.86 6.47 -9.72
CA ILE A 335 16.44 6.41 -10.08
C ILE A 335 16.28 5.73 -11.45
N ARG A 336 15.43 4.70 -11.51
CA ARG A 336 15.16 3.89 -12.71
C ARG A 336 13.79 4.13 -13.30
N VAL A 337 12.80 4.37 -12.44
CA VAL A 337 11.40 4.44 -12.83
C VAL A 337 10.78 5.69 -12.23
N SER A 338 10.08 6.45 -13.06
CA SER A 338 9.37 7.67 -12.69
C SER A 338 8.27 7.95 -13.70
N ALA A 339 7.06 8.30 -13.26
CA ALA A 339 6.01 8.77 -14.18
C ALA A 339 6.29 10.20 -14.65
N HIS A 340 6.98 10.98 -13.81
CA HIS A 340 7.46 12.33 -14.08
C HIS A 340 8.84 12.51 -13.43
N PRO A 341 9.80 13.26 -13.99
CA PRO A 341 11.15 13.42 -13.40
C PRO A 341 11.17 13.91 -11.95
N LYS A 342 10.14 14.65 -11.52
CA LYS A 342 9.95 15.12 -10.13
C LYS A 342 9.20 14.15 -9.22
N ILE A 343 8.80 13.00 -9.76
CA ILE A 343 8.17 11.89 -9.04
C ILE A 343 8.98 10.61 -9.27
N PRO A 344 10.19 10.51 -8.69
CA PRO A 344 10.96 9.27 -8.72
C PRO A 344 10.22 8.16 -7.96
N ASN A 345 10.15 6.95 -8.50
CA ASN A 345 9.49 5.83 -7.83
C ASN A 345 10.47 4.88 -7.14
N THR A 346 11.49 4.40 -7.87
CA THR A 346 12.34 3.30 -7.39
C THR A 346 13.71 3.26 -8.05
N THR A 347 14.65 2.65 -7.34
CA THR A 347 16.00 2.28 -7.79
C THR A 347 16.12 0.74 -7.81
N TYR A 348 17.32 0.16 -7.68
CA TYR A 348 17.44 -1.26 -7.34
C TYR A 348 17.27 -1.48 -5.84
N GLY A 349 16.06 -1.91 -5.44
CA GLY A 349 15.73 -2.29 -4.07
C GLY A 349 15.28 -1.14 -3.16
N PHE A 350 15.47 0.12 -3.55
CA PHE A 350 14.94 1.30 -2.82
C PHE A 350 13.77 1.97 -3.54
N GLU A 351 13.06 2.80 -2.80
CA GLU A 351 11.93 3.63 -3.26
C GLU A 351 12.27 5.12 -3.08
N SER A 352 11.44 5.99 -3.64
CA SER A 352 11.48 7.43 -3.36
C SER A 352 10.07 7.94 -3.01
N LEU A 353 9.77 7.92 -1.70
CA LEU A 353 8.49 8.33 -1.12
C LEU A 353 8.63 9.65 -0.34
N PHE A 354 7.52 10.34 -0.07
CA PHE A 354 7.48 11.66 0.59
C PHE A 354 8.26 12.76 -0.16
N GLN A 355 8.24 12.70 -1.50
CA GLN A 355 9.02 13.56 -2.40
C GLN A 355 8.74 15.05 -2.21
N GLU A 356 7.54 15.39 -1.75
CA GLU A 356 7.14 16.74 -1.41
C GLU A 356 7.99 17.34 -0.27
N ALA A 357 8.59 16.51 0.58
CA ALA A 357 9.45 16.88 1.69
C ALA A 357 10.95 16.72 1.39
N TYR A 358 11.33 16.49 0.12
CA TYR A 358 12.75 16.36 -0.25
C TYR A 358 13.47 17.70 -0.30
N HIS A 359 12.73 18.80 -0.45
CA HIS A 359 13.27 20.17 -0.41
C HIS A 359 14.42 20.44 -1.41
N GLY A 360 14.47 19.67 -2.50
CA GLY A 360 15.50 19.77 -3.53
C GLY A 360 16.61 18.74 -3.42
N GLU A 361 16.65 17.96 -2.34
CA GLU A 361 17.63 16.89 -2.14
C GLU A 361 17.26 15.62 -2.93
N THR A 362 18.28 14.86 -3.33
CA THR A 362 18.11 13.50 -3.84
C THR A 362 18.01 12.53 -2.66
N VAL A 363 16.83 11.93 -2.49
CA VAL A 363 16.56 10.97 -1.40
C VAL A 363 16.15 9.62 -1.98
N ILE A 364 16.74 8.57 -1.44
CA ILE A 364 16.25 7.19 -1.59
C ILE A 364 15.90 6.65 -0.21
N SER A 365 14.81 5.90 -0.13
CA SER A 365 14.27 5.41 1.12
C SER A 365 13.77 3.98 0.99
N LYS A 366 13.59 3.32 2.13
CA LYS A 366 12.80 2.09 2.19
C LYS A 366 12.05 2.02 3.50
N GLY A 367 10.72 1.89 3.38
CA GLY A 367 9.87 1.55 4.51
C GLY A 367 9.68 0.04 4.65
N GLY A 368 9.41 -0.38 5.89
CA GLY A 368 9.10 -1.77 6.23
C GLY A 368 7.98 -1.86 7.25
N ASN A 369 6.96 -2.67 6.96
CA ASN A 369 5.81 -2.93 7.83
C ASN A 369 5.64 -4.44 8.05
N LEU A 370 5.54 -4.85 9.31
CA LEU A 370 5.10 -6.18 9.73
C LEU A 370 4.21 -6.02 10.98
N PRO A 371 3.35 -7.01 11.33
CA PRO A 371 2.55 -6.91 12.54
C PRO A 371 3.40 -6.58 13.78
N GLY A 372 3.13 -5.43 14.37
CA GLY A 372 3.78 -4.89 15.55
C GLY A 372 5.18 -4.33 15.36
N PHE A 373 5.63 -4.14 14.12
CA PHE A 373 6.91 -3.53 13.81
C PHE A 373 6.81 -2.59 12.61
N GLY A 374 7.43 -1.42 12.75
CA GLY A 374 7.57 -0.48 11.65
C GLY A 374 8.98 0.07 11.54
N SER A 375 9.41 0.37 10.31
CA SER A 375 10.75 0.88 10.06
C SER A 375 10.80 1.80 8.83
N TRP A 376 11.74 2.74 8.84
CA TRP A 376 11.98 3.69 7.77
C TRP A 376 13.46 4.05 7.69
N LEU A 377 14.10 3.69 6.58
CA LEU A 377 15.48 4.06 6.25
C LEU A 377 15.46 5.10 5.14
N SER A 378 16.29 6.14 5.26
CA SER A 378 16.52 7.15 4.22
C SER A 378 18.00 7.43 4.05
N LEU A 379 18.44 7.57 2.80
CA LEU A 379 19.79 7.96 2.42
C LEU A 379 19.69 9.19 1.51
N LEU A 380 20.60 10.15 1.74
CA LEU A 380 20.86 11.30 0.90
C LEU A 380 22.28 11.12 0.34
N PRO A 381 22.44 10.40 -0.79
CA PRO A 381 23.76 10.01 -1.28
C PRO A 381 24.67 11.21 -1.58
N GLU A 382 24.12 12.29 -2.12
CA GLU A 382 24.86 13.51 -2.44
C GLU A 382 25.37 14.26 -1.19
N GLN A 383 24.71 14.05 -0.06
CA GLN A 383 25.06 14.69 1.22
C GLN A 383 25.85 13.76 2.15
N ASN A 384 26.11 12.50 1.73
CA ASN A 384 26.65 11.44 2.57
C ASN A 384 25.93 11.27 3.92
N VAL A 385 24.60 11.48 3.94
CA VAL A 385 23.77 11.39 5.15
C VAL A 385 22.81 10.22 5.05
N GLY A 386 22.60 9.52 6.17
CA GLY A 386 21.58 8.49 6.29
C GLY A 386 20.92 8.53 7.65
N PHE A 387 19.64 8.19 7.71
CA PHE A 387 18.93 8.03 8.98
C PHE A 387 17.93 6.88 8.92
N LEU A 388 17.70 6.27 10.08
CA LEU A 388 16.79 5.15 10.27
C LEU A 388 15.95 5.38 11.52
N VAL A 389 14.65 5.14 11.43
CA VAL A 389 13.79 4.86 12.60
C VAL A 389 13.21 3.46 12.50
N ALA A 390 13.19 2.71 13.60
CA ALA A 390 12.46 1.45 13.72
C ALA A 390 11.78 1.34 15.09
N TYR A 391 10.56 0.80 15.15
CA TYR A 391 9.71 0.79 16.35
C TYR A 391 8.89 -0.49 16.47
N ASN A 392 8.48 -0.83 17.70
CA ASN A 392 7.79 -2.08 18.05
C ASN A 392 6.27 -1.93 18.22
N SER A 393 5.63 -1.16 17.34
CA SER A 393 4.17 -1.04 17.30
C SER A 393 3.63 -1.09 15.87
N ASN A 394 2.40 -1.55 15.71
CA ASN A 394 1.62 -1.24 14.51
C ASN A 394 1.55 0.28 14.31
N GLU A 395 1.54 0.69 13.05
CA GLU A 395 1.32 2.08 12.65
C GLU A 395 -0.09 2.53 13.08
N ASP A 396 -0.20 3.76 13.57
CA ASP A 396 -1.46 4.38 13.94
C ASP A 396 -2.01 5.14 12.73
N SER A 397 -3.22 4.80 12.28
CA SER A 397 -3.86 5.48 11.15
C SER A 397 -4.11 6.98 11.40
N SER A 398 -4.07 7.44 12.67
CA SER A 398 -4.15 8.86 13.03
C SER A 398 -2.80 9.59 13.05
N VAL A 399 -1.68 8.85 13.02
CA VAL A 399 -0.32 9.41 13.09
C VAL A 399 0.64 8.56 12.25
N ASP A 400 1.13 9.12 11.14
CA ASP A 400 2.21 8.52 10.36
C ASP A 400 3.56 8.82 11.03
N TYR A 401 4.05 7.87 11.83
CA TYR A 401 5.30 8.02 12.58
C TYR A 401 6.50 8.22 11.66
N ARG A 402 6.52 7.54 10.50
CA ARG A 402 7.66 7.58 9.56
C ARG A 402 7.74 8.90 8.86
N ASN A 403 6.62 9.36 8.33
CA ASN A 403 6.51 10.65 7.68
C ASN A 403 6.78 11.78 8.68
N THR A 404 6.33 11.64 9.94
CA THR A 404 6.67 12.59 11.02
C THR A 404 8.17 12.67 11.20
N VAL A 405 8.87 11.54 11.38
CA VAL A 405 10.34 11.53 11.55
C VAL A 405 11.03 12.09 10.30
N PHE A 406 10.65 11.62 9.11
CA PHE A 406 11.24 12.04 7.84
C PHE A 406 11.10 13.55 7.63
N ARG A 407 9.87 14.08 7.73
CA ARG A 407 9.61 15.51 7.54
C ARG A 407 10.27 16.36 8.61
N SER A 408 10.24 15.94 9.88
CA SER A 408 10.93 16.68 10.94
C SER A 408 12.44 16.76 10.68
N PHE A 409 13.05 15.66 10.22
CA PHE A 409 14.46 15.65 9.86
C PHE A 409 14.76 16.55 8.67
N MET A 410 14.00 16.41 7.58
CA MET A 410 14.19 17.23 6.36
C MET A 410 13.92 18.71 6.62
N ASN A 411 12.86 19.07 7.35
CA ASN A 411 12.57 20.47 7.69
C ASN A 411 13.67 21.11 8.54
N HIS A 412 14.30 20.34 9.43
CA HIS A 412 15.31 20.86 10.35
C HIS A 412 16.68 21.00 9.69
N TYR A 413 17.12 20.00 8.94
CA TYR A 413 18.47 19.94 8.36
C TYR A 413 18.57 20.41 6.89
N TYR A 414 17.46 20.35 6.16
CA TYR A 414 17.37 20.68 4.74
C TYR A 414 16.09 21.48 4.45
N PRO A 415 15.88 22.65 5.07
CA PRO A 415 14.63 23.40 4.93
C PRO A 415 14.35 23.77 3.47
N ASP A 416 13.08 23.71 3.05
CA ASP A 416 12.69 24.08 1.68
C ASP A 416 12.92 25.56 1.41
N LYS A 417 13.89 25.85 0.54
CA LYS A 417 14.20 27.21 0.08
C LYS A 417 13.70 27.47 -1.34
N ARG A 418 13.03 26.50 -1.95
CA ARG A 418 12.55 26.63 -3.33
C ARG A 418 11.35 27.59 -3.37
N PRO A 419 11.20 28.38 -4.44
CA PRO A 419 10.01 29.20 -4.61
C PRO A 419 8.77 28.30 -4.74
N ALA A 420 7.61 28.83 -4.33
CA ALA A 420 6.35 28.17 -4.59
C ALA A 420 6.21 27.92 -6.11
N PRO A 421 5.78 26.72 -6.54
CA PRO A 421 5.62 26.43 -7.95
C PRO A 421 4.55 27.36 -8.55
N PRO A 422 4.69 27.75 -9.83
CA PRO A 422 3.67 28.53 -10.51
C PRO A 422 2.37 27.74 -10.55
N GLN A 423 1.26 28.38 -10.23
CA GLN A 423 -0.06 27.81 -10.41
C GLN A 423 -0.57 28.24 -11.78
N THR A 424 -0.67 27.28 -12.69
CA THR A 424 -1.17 27.52 -14.04
C THR A 424 -2.47 26.77 -14.26
N GLU A 425 -3.34 27.30 -15.11
CA GLU A 425 -4.55 26.60 -15.52
C GLU A 425 -4.21 25.69 -16.71
N PRO A 426 -4.53 24.38 -16.66
CA PRO A 426 -4.25 23.48 -17.76
C PRO A 426 -5.06 23.85 -19.00
N SER A 427 -4.42 23.75 -20.16
CA SER A 427 -5.08 23.97 -21.45
C SER A 427 -6.23 22.97 -21.66
N GLN A 428 -7.21 23.33 -22.49
CA GLN A 428 -8.31 22.42 -22.80
C GLN A 428 -7.84 21.12 -23.49
N GLU A 429 -6.77 21.18 -24.27
CA GLU A 429 -6.14 19.98 -24.86
C GLU A 429 -5.51 19.09 -23.78
N MET A 430 -4.85 19.68 -22.78
CA MET A 430 -4.30 18.90 -21.67
C MET A 430 -5.42 18.25 -20.87
N LYS A 431 -6.49 19.00 -20.53
CA LYS A 431 -7.65 18.47 -19.81
C LYS A 431 -8.29 17.30 -20.55
N SER A 432 -8.51 17.38 -21.86
CA SER A 432 -9.11 16.29 -22.63
C SER A 432 -8.27 15.01 -22.64
N LYS A 433 -6.93 15.14 -22.60
CA LYS A 433 -6.01 14.00 -22.45
C LYS A 433 -5.98 13.43 -21.03
N LEU A 434 -6.30 14.21 -20.01
CA LEU A 434 -6.25 13.78 -18.61
C LEU A 434 -7.57 13.22 -18.09
N VAL A 435 -8.72 13.75 -18.53
CA VAL A 435 -10.04 13.28 -18.09
C VAL A 435 -10.22 11.79 -18.41
N GLY A 436 -10.73 11.05 -17.44
CA GLY A 436 -10.94 9.60 -17.56
C GLY A 436 -10.88 8.86 -16.24
N HIS A 437 -10.93 7.53 -16.32
CA HIS A 437 -10.81 6.63 -15.19
C HIS A 437 -9.43 5.99 -15.17
N TYR A 438 -8.85 5.86 -13.98
CA TYR A 438 -7.51 5.34 -13.78
C TYR A 438 -7.55 4.24 -12.72
N ARG A 439 -7.09 3.03 -13.05
CA ARG A 439 -7.10 1.87 -12.15
C ARG A 439 -5.72 1.65 -11.54
N ASN A 440 -5.64 1.54 -10.23
CA ASN A 440 -4.40 1.21 -9.52
C ASN A 440 -3.93 -0.20 -9.92
N LEU A 441 -2.68 -0.33 -10.37
CA LEU A 441 -2.14 -1.58 -10.87
C LEU A 441 -1.91 -2.66 -9.79
N ARG A 442 -1.78 -2.25 -8.51
CA ARG A 442 -1.62 -3.16 -7.36
C ARG A 442 -2.92 -3.39 -6.62
N MET A 443 -3.77 -2.37 -6.53
CA MET A 443 -5.08 -2.44 -5.86
C MET A 443 -6.22 -2.25 -6.87
N GLY A 444 -6.51 -3.26 -7.68
CA GLY A 444 -7.41 -3.14 -8.83
C GLY A 444 -8.85 -2.65 -8.52
N ILE A 445 -9.30 -2.77 -7.27
CA ILE A 445 -10.55 -2.19 -6.77
C ILE A 445 -10.54 -0.64 -6.78
N GLN A 446 -9.37 -0.03 -6.64
CA GLN A 446 -9.20 1.42 -6.64
C GLN A 446 -9.15 1.92 -8.08
N VAL A 447 -10.27 2.47 -8.52
CA VAL A 447 -10.38 3.22 -9.76
C VAL A 447 -10.73 4.66 -9.40
N VAL A 448 -9.83 5.58 -9.71
CA VAL A 448 -10.04 7.02 -9.51
C VAL A 448 -10.51 7.66 -10.80
N GLN A 449 -11.19 8.80 -10.69
CA GLN A 449 -11.62 9.57 -11.84
C GLN A 449 -10.91 10.92 -11.85
N ILE A 450 -10.37 11.31 -13.00
CA ILE A 450 -10.01 12.69 -13.30
C ILE A 450 -11.18 13.31 -14.04
N ALA A 451 -11.77 14.36 -13.47
CA ALA A 451 -12.95 15.03 -14.02
C ALA A 451 -12.78 16.55 -14.02
N GLU A 452 -13.23 17.20 -15.10
CA GLU A 452 -13.41 18.65 -15.11
C GLU A 452 -14.72 18.99 -14.38
N GLN A 453 -14.62 19.82 -13.34
CA GLN A 453 -15.74 20.31 -12.56
C GLN A 453 -16.43 21.49 -13.25
N SER A 454 -17.59 21.92 -12.75
CA SER A 454 -18.36 23.04 -13.31
C SER A 454 -17.59 24.37 -13.31
N ASP A 455 -16.65 24.54 -12.39
CA ASP A 455 -15.75 25.70 -12.32
C ASP A 455 -14.54 25.60 -13.27
N LYS A 456 -14.54 24.59 -14.16
CA LYS A 456 -13.47 24.25 -15.10
C LYS A 456 -12.16 23.80 -14.45
N LYS A 457 -12.13 23.47 -13.16
CA LYS A 457 -10.94 22.86 -12.54
C LYS A 457 -10.95 21.36 -12.71
N LEU A 458 -9.76 20.76 -12.72
CA LEU A 458 -9.64 19.30 -12.66
C LEU A 458 -9.72 18.86 -11.20
N SER A 459 -10.45 17.77 -10.95
CA SER A 459 -10.44 17.06 -9.68
C SER A 459 -10.09 15.60 -9.87
N LEU A 460 -9.35 15.08 -8.91
CA LEU A 460 -9.18 13.65 -8.70
C LEU A 460 -10.24 13.18 -7.70
N ILE A 461 -11.12 12.29 -8.14
CA ILE A 461 -12.17 11.69 -7.33
C ILE A 461 -11.73 10.28 -7.00
N ASP A 462 -11.41 10.03 -5.73
CA ASP A 462 -11.04 8.73 -5.21
C ASP A 462 -12.20 8.14 -4.40
N PRO A 463 -12.68 6.91 -4.72
CA PRO A 463 -13.80 6.30 -4.01
C PRO A 463 -13.49 5.97 -2.54
N PHE A 464 -12.21 5.96 -2.15
CA PHE A 464 -11.80 5.68 -0.78
C PHE A 464 -11.31 6.93 -0.05
N TYR A 465 -10.69 7.89 -0.75
CA TYR A 465 -10.04 9.04 -0.13
C TYR A 465 -10.75 10.39 -0.39
N GLY A 466 -11.82 10.39 -1.18
CA GLY A 466 -12.60 11.60 -1.46
C GLY A 466 -12.12 12.36 -2.69
N THR A 467 -12.57 13.60 -2.81
CA THR A 467 -12.31 14.44 -3.99
C THR A 467 -11.26 15.50 -3.68
N HIS A 468 -10.29 15.63 -4.57
CA HIS A 468 -9.20 16.59 -4.44
C HIS A 468 -9.05 17.43 -5.70
N THR A 469 -9.02 18.75 -5.55
CA THR A 469 -8.72 19.67 -6.66
C THR A 469 -7.27 19.50 -7.10
N LEU A 470 -7.03 19.49 -8.41
CA LEU A 470 -5.71 19.40 -9.02
C LEU A 470 -5.28 20.76 -9.55
N THR A 471 -4.17 21.27 -9.03
CA THR A 471 -3.51 22.49 -9.51
C THR A 471 -2.29 22.10 -10.34
N GLN A 472 -2.21 22.56 -11.59
CA GLN A 472 -1.04 22.30 -12.43
C GLN A 472 0.15 23.10 -11.91
N ILE A 473 1.28 22.41 -11.73
CA ILE A 473 2.55 23.02 -11.32
C ILE A 473 3.62 22.95 -12.41
N GLU A 474 3.60 21.92 -13.26
CA GLU A 474 4.44 21.77 -14.47
C GLU A 474 3.65 20.98 -15.53
N PRO A 475 4.09 20.91 -16.81
CA PRO A 475 3.47 20.01 -17.78
C PRO A 475 3.35 18.58 -17.24
N TRP A 476 2.13 18.03 -17.25
CA TRP A 476 1.82 16.67 -16.76
C TRP A 476 2.08 16.44 -15.26
N LEU A 477 2.30 17.50 -14.49
CA LEU A 477 2.52 17.45 -13.05
C LEU A 477 1.54 18.38 -12.31
N PHE A 478 0.79 17.78 -11.40
CA PHE A 478 -0.22 18.43 -10.62
C PHE A 478 0.05 18.26 -9.13
N ARG A 479 -0.61 19.11 -8.34
CA ARG A 479 -0.63 19.01 -6.89
C ARG A 479 -2.08 18.99 -6.40
N THR A 480 -2.38 18.12 -5.46
CA THR A 480 -3.67 18.12 -4.76
C THR A 480 -3.76 19.29 -3.78
N ASP A 481 -4.98 19.62 -3.36
CA ASP A 481 -5.26 20.58 -2.28
C ASP A 481 -4.53 20.30 -0.95
N HIS A 482 -4.26 19.02 -0.64
CA HIS A 482 -3.48 18.59 0.52
C HIS A 482 -1.97 18.42 0.24
N GLY A 483 -1.49 18.89 -0.91
CA GLY A 483 -0.07 19.03 -1.21
C GLY A 483 0.62 17.83 -1.87
N LYS A 484 -0.10 16.72 -2.13
CA LYS A 484 0.44 15.52 -2.77
C LYS A 484 0.63 15.74 -4.28
N LEU A 485 1.74 15.21 -4.82
CA LEU A 485 2.03 15.28 -6.24
C LEU A 485 1.26 14.22 -7.03
N VAL A 486 0.82 14.60 -8.23
CA VAL A 486 0.17 13.72 -9.20
C VAL A 486 0.85 13.90 -10.56
N GLY A 487 1.54 12.88 -11.04
CA GLY A 487 2.22 12.91 -12.34
C GLY A 487 1.49 12.08 -13.38
N PHE A 488 1.53 12.50 -14.63
CA PHE A 488 0.98 11.74 -15.75
C PHE A 488 2.09 11.36 -16.71
N LYS A 489 2.15 10.07 -17.07
CA LYS A 489 3.11 9.56 -18.04
C LYS A 489 2.54 9.72 -19.44
N GLN A 490 3.20 10.57 -20.22
CA GLN A 490 2.96 10.71 -21.64
C GLN A 490 3.80 9.69 -22.40
N GLU A 491 3.15 8.93 -23.28
CA GLU A 491 3.81 7.99 -24.19
C GLU A 491 4.33 8.72 -25.44
N ASP A 492 5.19 8.06 -26.23
CA ASP A 492 5.82 8.65 -27.43
C ASP A 492 4.81 9.16 -28.48
N ASN A 493 3.61 8.58 -28.49
CA ASN A 493 2.51 8.99 -29.37
C ASN A 493 1.71 10.21 -28.85
N GLY A 494 2.08 10.75 -27.69
CA GLY A 494 1.44 11.91 -27.06
C GLY A 494 0.24 11.59 -26.16
N GLU A 495 -0.18 10.32 -26.06
CA GLU A 495 -1.28 9.89 -25.20
C GLU A 495 -0.84 9.74 -23.73
N ILE A 496 -1.80 9.92 -22.82
CA ILE A 496 -1.60 9.67 -21.39
C ILE A 496 -2.09 8.26 -21.06
N SER A 497 -1.15 7.36 -20.74
CA SER A 497 -1.46 5.96 -20.44
C SER A 497 -1.43 5.66 -18.94
N TYR A 498 -0.65 6.42 -18.16
CA TYR A 498 -0.51 6.18 -16.73
C TYR A 498 -0.55 7.48 -15.91
N MET A 499 -1.00 7.33 -14.67
CA MET A 499 -0.97 8.36 -13.64
C MET A 499 -0.26 7.82 -12.40
N ASP A 500 0.60 8.61 -11.80
CA ASP A 500 1.18 8.35 -10.50
C ASP A 500 0.57 9.28 -9.44
N ASN A 501 -0.13 8.69 -8.49
CA ASN A 501 -0.62 9.31 -7.26
C ASN A 501 -0.55 8.29 -6.11
N SER A 502 0.41 7.37 -6.14
CA SER A 502 0.46 6.28 -5.16
C SER A 502 1.90 5.85 -4.92
N ASN A 503 2.21 5.61 -3.66
CA ASN A 503 3.54 5.19 -3.23
C ASN A 503 3.88 3.76 -3.70
N VAL A 504 2.87 2.95 -4.06
CA VAL A 504 3.06 1.50 -4.29
C VAL A 504 2.76 1.05 -5.70
N ALA A 505 2.17 1.88 -6.56
CA ALA A 505 1.90 1.51 -7.95
C ALA A 505 1.39 2.71 -8.74
N TRP A 506 1.64 2.71 -10.04
CA TRP A 506 0.92 3.59 -10.95
C TRP A 506 -0.52 3.14 -11.17
N PHE A 507 -1.30 4.06 -11.71
CA PHE A 507 -2.63 3.81 -12.23
C PHE A 507 -2.60 3.76 -13.76
N GLU A 508 -3.25 2.77 -14.35
CA GLU A 508 -3.46 2.69 -15.80
C GLU A 508 -4.73 3.42 -16.20
N LYS A 509 -4.68 4.23 -17.27
CA LYS A 509 -5.87 4.87 -17.83
C LYS A 509 -6.76 3.81 -18.50
N LEU A 510 -8.01 3.74 -18.09
CA LEU A 510 -8.98 2.80 -18.62
C LEU A 510 -9.63 3.35 -19.90
N THR A 511 -9.78 2.48 -20.88
CA THR A 511 -10.61 2.77 -22.05
C THR A 511 -12.08 2.55 -21.69
N VAL A 512 -12.93 3.53 -21.98
CA VAL A 512 -14.38 3.40 -21.79
C VAL A 512 -14.95 2.56 -22.94
N PRO A 513 -15.45 1.34 -22.67
CA PRO A 513 -15.91 0.46 -23.73
C PRO A 513 -17.23 0.96 -24.33
N LYS A 514 -17.45 0.69 -25.61
CA LYS A 514 -18.79 0.82 -26.19
C LYS A 514 -19.64 -0.35 -25.72
N VAL A 515 -20.85 -0.08 -25.21
CA VAL A 515 -21.80 -1.14 -24.89
C VAL A 515 -22.40 -1.66 -26.19
N LEU A 516 -22.16 -2.94 -26.48
CA LEU A 516 -22.57 -3.61 -27.72
C LEU A 516 -23.61 -4.71 -27.50
N TYR A 517 -24.22 -4.74 -26.31
CA TYR A 517 -25.36 -5.64 -26.06
C TYR A 517 -26.55 -5.23 -26.93
N SER A 518 -27.16 -6.19 -27.61
CA SER A 518 -28.27 -5.96 -28.54
C SER A 518 -29.54 -5.44 -27.86
N ASP A 519 -29.65 -5.61 -26.54
CA ASP A 519 -30.79 -5.24 -25.70
C ASP A 519 -30.50 -4.06 -24.76
N ILE A 520 -29.36 -3.37 -24.91
CA ILE A 520 -29.00 -2.17 -24.15
C ILE A 520 -28.59 -1.05 -25.11
N ASP A 521 -29.47 -0.07 -25.31
CA ASP A 521 -29.15 1.15 -26.05
C ASP A 521 -28.73 2.31 -25.13
N LYS A 522 -28.21 3.40 -25.72
CA LYS A 522 -27.68 4.57 -24.99
C LYS A 522 -28.71 5.30 -24.11
N ASN A 523 -30.00 5.15 -24.41
CA ASN A 523 -31.09 5.77 -23.64
C ASN A 523 -31.61 4.83 -22.53
N HIS A 524 -31.14 3.58 -22.47
CA HIS A 524 -31.50 2.67 -21.41
C HIS A 524 -31.10 3.26 -20.04
N PRO A 525 -31.99 3.30 -19.04
CA PRO A 525 -31.74 3.99 -17.77
C PRO A 525 -30.55 3.45 -16.98
N TYR A 526 -30.11 2.22 -17.28
CA TYR A 526 -28.93 1.59 -16.67
C TYR A 526 -27.67 1.56 -17.55
N TYR A 527 -27.69 2.19 -18.73
CA TYR A 527 -26.57 2.13 -19.69
C TYR A 527 -25.23 2.50 -19.04
N GLY A 528 -25.19 3.62 -18.30
CA GLY A 528 -23.97 4.10 -17.64
C GLY A 528 -23.40 3.13 -16.60
N TYR A 529 -24.26 2.52 -15.78
CA TYR A 529 -23.84 1.53 -14.80
C TYR A 529 -23.28 0.27 -15.48
N ILE A 530 -23.95 -0.22 -16.53
CA ILE A 530 -23.51 -1.40 -17.27
C ILE A 530 -22.16 -1.12 -17.96
N GLN A 531 -21.99 0.08 -18.54
CA GLN A 531 -20.73 0.50 -19.14
C GLN A 531 -19.58 0.55 -18.11
N ASP A 532 -19.85 1.06 -16.90
CA ASP A 532 -18.87 1.10 -15.81
C ASP A 532 -18.45 -0.32 -15.36
N ILE A 533 -19.40 -1.26 -15.24
CA ILE A 533 -19.09 -2.67 -14.95
C ILE A 533 -18.20 -3.29 -16.03
N MET A 534 -18.50 -3.04 -17.31
CA MET A 534 -17.65 -3.52 -18.42
C MET A 534 -16.24 -2.93 -18.34
N MET A 535 -16.12 -1.63 -18.10
CA MET A 535 -14.84 -0.95 -17.95
C MET A 535 -14.00 -1.54 -16.80
N ARG A 536 -14.61 -1.73 -15.62
CA ARG A 536 -13.93 -2.22 -14.41
C ARG A 536 -13.54 -3.69 -14.49
N SER A 537 -14.45 -4.53 -14.97
CA SER A 537 -14.18 -5.96 -15.20
C SER A 537 -13.10 -6.19 -16.25
N GLY A 538 -12.87 -5.22 -17.13
CA GLY A 538 -11.92 -5.30 -18.24
C GLY A 538 -12.45 -6.12 -19.42
N VAL A 539 -13.77 -6.38 -19.47
CA VAL A 539 -14.40 -6.97 -20.63
C VAL A 539 -14.80 -5.85 -21.58
N SER A 540 -13.97 -5.62 -22.59
CA SER A 540 -14.10 -4.50 -23.52
C SER A 540 -15.09 -4.74 -24.65
N GLU A 541 -15.44 -6.01 -24.94
CA GLU A 541 -16.30 -6.38 -26.05
C GLU A 541 -17.22 -7.56 -25.66
N HIS A 542 -18.51 -7.28 -25.49
CA HIS A 542 -19.53 -8.33 -25.43
C HIS A 542 -20.49 -8.17 -26.60
N GLN A 543 -20.57 -9.22 -27.42
CA GLN A 543 -21.62 -9.38 -28.43
C GLN A 543 -22.69 -10.33 -27.86
N GLY A 544 -23.96 -9.94 -27.95
CA GLY A 544 -25.09 -10.72 -27.42
C GLY A 544 -26.06 -9.89 -26.58
N GLN A 545 -26.77 -10.52 -25.65
CA GLN A 545 -27.74 -9.86 -24.77
C GLN A 545 -27.21 -9.74 -23.34
N PHE A 546 -27.39 -8.58 -22.71
CA PHE A 546 -27.13 -8.40 -21.27
C PHE A 546 -28.22 -9.07 -20.42
N ARG A 547 -29.46 -9.03 -20.91
CA ARG A 547 -30.71 -9.44 -20.25
C ARG A 547 -30.98 -8.65 -18.95
N PRO A 548 -31.15 -7.31 -19.04
CA PRO A 548 -31.19 -6.42 -17.88
C PRO A 548 -32.28 -6.77 -16.86
N SER A 549 -33.44 -7.22 -17.34
CA SER A 549 -34.61 -7.55 -16.53
C SER A 549 -34.64 -8.99 -16.02
N SER A 550 -33.61 -9.79 -16.28
CA SER A 550 -33.52 -11.14 -15.70
C SER A 550 -33.10 -11.05 -14.23
N THR A 551 -33.68 -11.92 -13.41
CA THR A 551 -33.25 -12.14 -12.02
C THR A 551 -31.81 -12.65 -12.01
N ILE A 552 -30.97 -12.04 -11.17
CA ILE A 552 -29.56 -12.46 -11.01
C ILE A 552 -29.44 -13.48 -9.87
N THR A 553 -28.64 -14.52 -10.09
CA THR A 553 -28.33 -15.50 -9.03
C THR A 553 -27.27 -14.98 -8.06
N ARG A 554 -27.13 -15.62 -6.90
CA ARG A 554 -26.07 -15.33 -5.92
C ARG A 554 -24.67 -15.49 -6.52
N ALA A 555 -24.45 -16.56 -7.30
CA ALA A 555 -23.16 -16.81 -7.95
C ALA A 555 -22.84 -15.76 -9.02
N GLU A 556 -23.82 -15.38 -9.84
CA GLU A 556 -23.65 -14.33 -10.86
C GLU A 556 -23.33 -12.97 -10.23
N PHE A 557 -24.04 -12.57 -9.17
CA PHE A 557 -23.78 -11.33 -8.45
C PHE A 557 -22.36 -11.29 -7.88
N VAL A 558 -21.95 -12.35 -7.16
CA VAL A 558 -20.61 -12.42 -6.56
C VAL A 558 -19.53 -12.42 -7.64
N SER A 559 -19.71 -13.15 -8.73
CA SER A 559 -18.73 -13.19 -9.83
C SER A 559 -18.62 -11.83 -10.54
N MET A 560 -19.75 -11.15 -10.80
CA MET A 560 -19.77 -9.80 -11.37
C MET A 560 -19.03 -8.80 -10.48
N LEU A 561 -19.25 -8.86 -9.17
CA LEU A 561 -18.54 -8.04 -8.20
C LEU A 561 -17.03 -8.36 -8.21
N MET A 562 -16.65 -9.63 -8.07
CA MET A 562 -15.25 -10.04 -7.98
C MET A 562 -14.43 -9.65 -9.22
N GLN A 563 -15.03 -9.73 -10.41
CA GLN A 563 -14.41 -9.25 -11.65
C GLN A 563 -14.13 -7.74 -11.61
N CYS A 564 -15.02 -6.94 -11.02
CA CYS A 564 -14.82 -5.50 -10.83
C CYS A 564 -13.77 -5.19 -9.76
N LEU A 565 -13.64 -6.03 -8.73
CA LEU A 565 -12.64 -5.84 -7.67
C LEU A 565 -11.21 -6.17 -8.15
N ARG A 566 -11.06 -6.97 -9.23
CA ARG A 566 -9.78 -7.36 -9.84
C ARG A 566 -8.78 -7.94 -8.83
N MET A 567 -9.29 -8.68 -7.85
CA MET A 567 -8.48 -9.33 -6.83
C MET A 567 -7.93 -10.68 -7.33
N GLN A 568 -6.91 -11.20 -6.65
CA GLN A 568 -6.41 -12.53 -6.92
C GLN A 568 -7.49 -13.57 -6.55
N PRO A 569 -7.90 -14.45 -7.46
CA PRO A 569 -8.78 -15.55 -7.13
C PRO A 569 -8.14 -16.45 -6.08
N SER A 570 -8.95 -16.97 -5.16
CA SER A 570 -8.49 -17.88 -4.12
C SER A 570 -7.82 -19.12 -4.71
N LEU A 571 -6.70 -19.49 -4.08
CA LEU A 571 -5.94 -20.70 -4.38
C LEU A 571 -6.30 -21.85 -3.41
N ASN A 572 -7.19 -21.60 -2.45
CA ASN A 572 -7.60 -22.59 -1.47
C ASN A 572 -8.72 -23.49 -2.00
N ALA A 573 -8.91 -24.63 -1.34
CA ALA A 573 -10.06 -25.48 -1.57
C ALA A 573 -11.37 -24.75 -1.25
N VAL A 574 -12.39 -25.03 -2.04
CA VAL A 574 -13.72 -24.45 -1.90
C VAL A 574 -14.36 -24.91 -0.59
N SER A 575 -14.84 -23.96 0.21
CA SER A 575 -15.38 -24.18 1.55
C SER A 575 -16.84 -24.62 1.54
N PHE A 576 -17.59 -24.33 0.47
CA PHE A 576 -18.99 -24.73 0.34
C PHE A 576 -19.12 -25.99 -0.52
N THR A 577 -19.88 -26.97 -0.04
CA THR A 577 -19.98 -28.29 -0.70
C THR A 577 -20.68 -28.21 -2.05
N ASP A 578 -21.69 -27.35 -2.18
CA ASP A 578 -22.43 -27.08 -3.42
C ASP A 578 -21.69 -26.19 -4.43
N MET A 579 -20.52 -25.67 -4.05
CA MET A 579 -19.65 -24.93 -4.96
C MET A 579 -18.57 -25.83 -5.60
N LYS A 580 -18.47 -27.11 -5.22
CA LYS A 580 -17.53 -28.05 -5.85
C LYS A 580 -17.90 -28.27 -7.32
N GLY A 581 -16.98 -27.93 -8.22
CA GLY A 581 -17.19 -28.03 -9.67
C GLY A 581 -18.06 -26.93 -10.29
N HIS A 582 -18.59 -26.01 -9.48
CA HIS A 582 -19.39 -24.89 -9.98
C HIS A 582 -18.50 -23.83 -10.66
N TRP A 583 -18.98 -23.20 -11.74
CA TRP A 583 -18.18 -22.25 -12.53
C TRP A 583 -17.70 -21.03 -11.72
N ALA A 584 -18.53 -20.55 -10.79
CA ALA A 584 -18.23 -19.42 -9.90
C ALA A 584 -17.44 -19.79 -8.63
N ALA A 585 -16.95 -21.03 -8.50
CA ALA A 585 -16.38 -21.53 -7.25
C ALA A 585 -15.22 -20.70 -6.70
N LYS A 586 -14.32 -20.24 -7.58
CA LYS A 586 -13.17 -19.42 -7.20
C LYS A 586 -13.60 -18.03 -6.72
N ASP A 587 -14.52 -17.37 -7.42
CA ASP A 587 -15.00 -16.04 -7.04
C ASP A 587 -15.74 -16.08 -5.71
N VAL A 588 -16.60 -17.08 -5.50
CA VAL A 588 -17.30 -17.30 -4.23
C VAL A 588 -16.33 -17.63 -3.11
N GLN A 589 -15.35 -18.50 -3.34
CA GLN A 589 -14.33 -18.81 -2.32
C GLN A 589 -13.53 -17.55 -1.94
N THR A 590 -13.18 -16.72 -2.93
CA THR A 590 -12.47 -15.45 -2.71
C THR A 590 -13.33 -14.51 -1.86
N ALA A 591 -14.58 -14.26 -2.25
CA ALA A 591 -15.49 -13.40 -1.51
C ALA A 591 -15.73 -13.90 -0.07
N TYR A 592 -15.73 -15.22 0.14
CA TYR A 592 -15.86 -15.82 1.46
C TYR A 592 -14.62 -15.60 2.34
N GLU A 593 -13.42 -15.75 1.78
CA GLU A 593 -12.16 -15.51 2.49
C GLU A 593 -11.97 -14.04 2.87
N LEU A 594 -12.47 -13.15 2.02
CA LEU A 594 -12.56 -11.72 2.27
C LEU A 594 -13.66 -11.37 3.30
N GLY A 595 -14.50 -12.32 3.70
CA GLY A 595 -15.59 -12.09 4.64
C GLY A 595 -16.75 -11.27 4.06
N LEU A 596 -16.81 -11.09 2.75
CA LEU A 596 -17.87 -10.36 2.06
C LEU A 596 -19.19 -11.15 2.07
N ILE A 597 -19.10 -12.47 1.99
CA ILE A 597 -20.24 -13.38 2.03
C ILE A 597 -20.16 -14.35 3.21
N THR A 598 -21.32 -14.87 3.60
CA THR A 598 -21.48 -15.93 4.60
C THR A 598 -22.28 -17.09 3.98
N GLY A 599 -22.09 -18.31 4.50
CA GLY A 599 -22.97 -19.43 4.13
C GLY A 599 -24.40 -19.22 4.63
N ALA A 600 -25.38 -19.80 3.93
CA ALA A 600 -26.79 -19.67 4.30
C ALA A 600 -27.16 -20.49 5.55
N SER A 601 -26.41 -21.57 5.81
CA SER A 601 -26.40 -22.47 6.98
C SER A 601 -25.64 -23.74 6.55
N GLY A 602 -24.86 -24.36 7.44
CA GLY A 602 -24.23 -25.69 7.24
C GLY A 602 -23.67 -25.96 5.83
N GLU A 603 -22.41 -25.59 5.59
CA GLU A 603 -21.64 -25.97 4.39
C GLU A 603 -22.17 -25.53 3.00
N LEU A 604 -23.33 -24.86 2.88
CA LEU A 604 -23.92 -24.49 1.57
C LEU A 604 -23.92 -22.98 1.29
N PHE A 605 -23.68 -22.61 0.02
CA PHE A 605 -23.79 -21.23 -0.49
C PHE A 605 -25.08 -20.95 -1.27
N ARG A 606 -25.64 -21.98 -1.93
CA ARG A 606 -26.81 -21.95 -2.82
C ARG A 606 -26.60 -21.05 -4.06
N PRO A 607 -25.62 -21.37 -4.93
CA PRO A 607 -25.19 -20.47 -6.02
C PRO A 607 -26.29 -20.02 -6.97
N ASP A 608 -27.19 -20.93 -7.35
CA ASP A 608 -28.20 -20.70 -8.38
C ASP A 608 -29.50 -20.07 -7.86
N GLN A 609 -29.59 -19.81 -6.55
CA GLN A 609 -30.74 -19.09 -6.00
C GLN A 609 -30.69 -17.61 -6.40
N PRO A 610 -31.84 -16.99 -6.70
CA PRO A 610 -31.94 -15.54 -6.79
C PRO A 610 -31.37 -14.86 -5.55
N ILE A 611 -30.50 -13.87 -5.75
CA ILE A 611 -30.04 -13.03 -4.64
C ILE A 611 -31.13 -12.01 -4.28
N GLN A 612 -31.38 -11.81 -3.00
CA GLN A 612 -32.26 -10.73 -2.54
C GLN A 612 -31.50 -9.40 -2.47
N ARG A 613 -32.21 -8.28 -2.64
CA ARG A 613 -31.62 -6.94 -2.53
C ARG A 613 -30.91 -6.69 -1.20
N GLN A 614 -31.50 -7.17 -0.10
CA GLN A 614 -30.91 -7.05 1.23
C GLN A 614 -29.61 -7.85 1.42
N GLU A 615 -29.45 -8.97 0.71
CA GLU A 615 -28.19 -9.73 0.70
C GLU A 615 -27.08 -8.98 -0.04
N ALA A 616 -27.39 -8.44 -1.22
CA ALA A 616 -26.48 -7.63 -2.01
C ALA A 616 -26.04 -6.36 -1.25
N ALA A 617 -26.99 -5.68 -0.57
CA ALA A 617 -26.71 -4.51 0.25
C ALA A 617 -25.77 -4.83 1.42
N MET A 618 -25.91 -6.00 2.05
CA MET A 618 -24.99 -6.45 3.10
C MET A 618 -23.58 -6.72 2.58
N ILE A 619 -23.43 -7.25 1.36
CA ILE A 619 -22.12 -7.43 0.73
C ILE A 619 -21.47 -6.05 0.49
N ALA A 620 -22.22 -5.09 -0.06
CA ALA A 620 -21.74 -3.73 -0.27
C ALA A 620 -21.32 -3.04 1.05
N TRP A 621 -22.12 -3.20 2.09
CA TRP A 621 -21.81 -2.68 3.43
C TRP A 621 -20.55 -3.29 4.02
N ARG A 622 -20.33 -4.60 3.88
CA ARG A 622 -19.10 -5.24 4.35
C ARG A 622 -17.85 -4.71 3.65
N ILE A 623 -17.94 -4.37 2.36
CA ILE A 623 -16.87 -3.67 1.64
C ILE A 623 -16.66 -2.29 2.26
N ALA A 624 -17.73 -1.49 2.43
CA ALA A 624 -17.62 -0.14 2.98
C ALA A 624 -17.03 -0.12 4.39
N GLN A 625 -17.48 -1.05 5.25
CA GLN A 625 -16.96 -1.22 6.61
C GLN A 625 -15.47 -1.57 6.60
N ALA A 626 -15.00 -2.39 5.65
CA ALA A 626 -13.58 -2.71 5.51
C ALA A 626 -12.72 -1.49 5.18
N PHE A 627 -13.30 -0.46 4.58
CA PHE A 627 -12.67 0.85 4.31
C PHE A 627 -12.97 1.91 5.38
N GLY A 628 -13.51 1.49 6.53
CA GLY A 628 -13.72 2.37 7.69
C GLY A 628 -15.04 3.12 7.70
N SER A 629 -15.98 2.80 6.80
CA SER A 629 -17.30 3.44 6.83
C SER A 629 -17.99 3.22 8.18
N PRO A 630 -18.48 4.28 8.84
CA PRO A 630 -19.34 4.12 10.00
C PRO A 630 -20.72 3.59 9.57
N VAL A 631 -21.46 3.03 10.52
CA VAL A 631 -22.86 2.64 10.32
C VAL A 631 -23.64 3.89 9.91
N GLN A 632 -24.44 3.75 8.86
CA GLN A 632 -25.26 4.83 8.33
C GLN A 632 -26.68 4.73 8.87
N GLU A 633 -27.34 5.88 9.02
CA GLU A 633 -28.76 5.94 9.35
C GLU A 633 -29.57 6.34 8.12
N ALA A 634 -30.73 5.71 7.95
CA ALA A 634 -31.67 6.01 6.87
C ALA A 634 -33.10 5.78 7.34
N LYS A 635 -34.03 6.63 6.88
CA LYS A 635 -35.46 6.43 7.10
C LYS A 635 -35.99 5.39 6.12
N LEU A 636 -36.18 4.16 6.59
CA LEU A 636 -36.64 3.05 5.76
C LEU A 636 -38.13 2.78 5.99
N VAL A 637 -38.84 2.43 4.92
CA VAL A 637 -40.19 1.85 4.96
C VAL A 637 -40.19 0.50 4.25
N GLY A 638 -41.11 -0.39 4.64
CA GLY A 638 -41.15 -1.77 4.14
C GLY A 638 -40.45 -2.78 5.07
N ASP A 639 -40.47 -4.04 4.68
CA ASP A 639 -39.97 -5.16 5.48
C ASP A 639 -38.50 -5.47 5.14
N THR A 640 -37.62 -5.40 6.13
CA THR A 640 -36.19 -5.72 6.03
C THR A 640 -35.82 -6.62 7.20
N ASP A 641 -35.12 -7.72 6.93
CA ASP A 641 -34.69 -8.60 8.01
C ASP A 641 -33.63 -7.92 8.90
N VAL A 642 -33.69 -8.18 10.20
CA VAL A 642 -32.81 -7.54 11.20
C VAL A 642 -31.33 -7.73 10.86
N TRP A 643 -30.94 -8.90 10.33
CA TRP A 643 -29.55 -9.20 9.98
C TRP A 643 -29.03 -8.37 8.80
N ALA A 644 -29.93 -7.80 7.98
CA ALA A 644 -29.59 -7.03 6.79
C ALA A 644 -29.77 -5.51 6.95
N LEU A 645 -30.24 -5.07 8.12
CA LEU A 645 -30.65 -3.70 8.35
C LEU A 645 -29.53 -2.69 8.09
N ASP A 646 -28.33 -2.93 8.61
CA ASP A 646 -27.18 -2.03 8.39
C ASP A 646 -26.81 -1.92 6.91
N GLY A 647 -26.90 -3.03 6.17
CA GLY A 647 -26.63 -3.08 4.74
C GLY A 647 -27.63 -2.24 3.95
N VAL A 648 -28.92 -2.40 4.25
CA VAL A 648 -29.98 -1.64 3.59
C VAL A 648 -29.92 -0.16 3.97
N LYS A 649 -29.64 0.18 5.25
CA LYS A 649 -29.44 1.57 5.67
C LYS A 649 -28.26 2.21 4.94
N TYR A 650 -27.12 1.50 4.84
CA TYR A 650 -25.97 1.97 4.07
C TYR A 650 -26.33 2.21 2.60
N ALA A 651 -26.97 1.23 1.96
CA ALA A 651 -27.37 1.37 0.56
C ALA A 651 -28.36 2.52 0.35
N ALA A 652 -29.30 2.71 1.28
CA ALA A 652 -30.26 3.80 1.24
C ALA A 652 -29.60 5.18 1.40
N ALA A 653 -28.82 5.36 2.48
CA ALA A 653 -28.17 6.62 2.84
C ALA A 653 -27.12 7.05 1.80
N MET A 654 -26.40 6.09 1.22
CA MET A 654 -25.32 6.35 0.27
C MET A 654 -25.74 6.18 -1.20
N HIS A 655 -27.05 6.08 -1.46
CA HIS A 655 -27.62 5.96 -2.80
C HIS A 655 -27.03 4.79 -3.64
N LYS A 656 -26.84 3.62 -3.02
CA LYS A 656 -26.31 2.40 -3.67
C LYS A 656 -27.41 1.56 -4.32
N TYR A 657 -28.09 2.16 -5.29
CA TYR A 657 -29.20 1.58 -6.04
C TYR A 657 -29.37 2.29 -7.39
N GLY A 658 -30.21 1.73 -8.26
CA GLY A 658 -30.51 2.31 -9.57
C GLY A 658 -31.70 3.28 -9.57
N PRO A 659 -32.13 3.74 -10.75
CA PRO A 659 -33.21 4.71 -10.91
C PRO A 659 -34.62 4.18 -10.58
N GLU A 660 -34.76 2.88 -10.32
CA GLU A 660 -36.02 2.25 -9.91
C GLU A 660 -36.43 2.60 -8.48
N ILE A 661 -35.47 2.90 -7.60
CA ILE A 661 -35.74 3.32 -6.24
C ILE A 661 -35.77 4.84 -6.16
N LYS A 662 -36.86 5.37 -5.57
CA LYS A 662 -37.06 6.81 -5.38
C LYS A 662 -37.41 7.09 -3.91
N ALA A 663 -36.74 8.07 -3.32
CA ALA A 663 -37.10 8.55 -1.99
C ALA A 663 -38.42 9.33 -2.03
N ASN A 664 -39.23 9.18 -1.00
CA ASN A 664 -40.40 10.02 -0.77
C ASN A 664 -39.96 11.43 -0.34
N ALA A 665 -40.88 12.39 -0.43
CA ALA A 665 -40.61 13.78 -0.09
C ALA A 665 -40.18 14.00 1.38
N ASP A 666 -40.56 13.09 2.29
CA ASP A 666 -40.18 13.11 3.72
C ASP A 666 -38.81 12.45 4.00
N GLY A 667 -38.13 12.01 2.94
CA GLY A 667 -36.86 11.30 2.99
C GLY A 667 -36.98 9.81 3.31
N THR A 668 -38.20 9.25 3.41
CA THR A 668 -38.38 7.80 3.56
C THR A 668 -38.09 7.06 2.26
N LEU A 669 -37.48 5.87 2.36
CA LEU A 669 -37.11 5.05 1.22
C LEU A 669 -37.66 3.63 1.38
N ASN A 670 -38.38 3.13 0.37
CA ASN A 670 -38.68 1.71 0.26
C ASN A 670 -37.60 1.04 -0.62
N TYR A 671 -36.72 0.25 -0.01
CA TYR A 671 -35.65 -0.44 -0.75
C TYR A 671 -36.13 -1.74 -1.43
N GLU A 672 -37.34 -2.20 -1.12
CA GLU A 672 -37.88 -3.50 -1.54
C GLU A 672 -36.94 -4.67 -1.16
N SER A 673 -36.41 -4.61 0.06
CA SER A 673 -35.29 -5.43 0.58
C SER A 673 -35.38 -6.94 0.29
N LYS A 674 -36.58 -7.53 0.41
CA LYS A 674 -36.81 -8.98 0.24
C LYS A 674 -37.02 -9.41 -1.22
N ARG A 675 -37.13 -8.46 -2.15
CA ARG A 675 -37.30 -8.77 -3.58
C ARG A 675 -36.02 -9.36 -4.17
N SER A 676 -36.17 -10.32 -5.09
CA SER A 676 -35.07 -10.80 -5.91
C SER A 676 -34.52 -9.67 -6.79
N MET A 677 -33.20 -9.55 -6.82
CA MET A 677 -32.50 -8.49 -7.55
C MET A 677 -32.47 -8.82 -9.06
N LEU A 678 -32.63 -7.79 -9.88
CA LEU A 678 -32.43 -7.89 -11.34
C LEU A 678 -30.97 -7.60 -11.71
N LYS A 679 -30.52 -8.13 -12.85
CA LYS A 679 -29.13 -7.96 -13.30
C LYS A 679 -28.72 -6.49 -13.52
N GLN A 680 -29.63 -5.66 -14.01
CA GLN A 680 -29.39 -4.21 -14.13
C GLN A 680 -29.25 -3.50 -12.77
N GLU A 681 -29.99 -3.95 -11.77
CA GLU A 681 -29.96 -3.39 -10.41
C GLU A 681 -28.65 -3.76 -9.71
N ALA A 682 -28.16 -4.98 -9.93
CA ALA A 682 -26.83 -5.41 -9.50
C ALA A 682 -25.73 -4.52 -10.10
N ALA A 683 -25.80 -4.23 -11.41
CA ALA A 683 -24.85 -3.33 -12.07
C ALA A 683 -24.88 -1.91 -11.45
N ALA A 684 -26.07 -1.37 -11.15
CA ALA A 684 -26.20 -0.07 -10.50
C ALA A 684 -25.61 -0.06 -9.08
N LEU A 685 -25.91 -1.08 -8.26
CA LEU A 685 -25.37 -1.18 -6.90
C LEU A 685 -23.85 -1.30 -6.90
N ILE A 686 -23.27 -2.17 -7.74
CA ILE A 686 -21.81 -2.38 -7.81
C ILE A 686 -21.12 -1.11 -8.34
N SER A 687 -21.66 -0.49 -9.39
CA SER A 687 -21.10 0.73 -9.98
C SER A 687 -21.10 1.89 -8.99
N THR A 688 -22.25 2.18 -8.35
CA THR A 688 -22.35 3.26 -7.35
C THR A 688 -21.51 3.00 -6.10
N LEU A 689 -21.33 1.74 -5.70
CA LEU A 689 -20.44 1.35 -4.60
C LEU A 689 -18.97 1.70 -4.92
N LEU A 690 -18.53 1.44 -6.14
CA LEU A 690 -17.11 1.53 -6.53
C LEU A 690 -16.73 2.88 -7.17
N ALA A 691 -17.69 3.71 -7.53
CA ALA A 691 -17.46 5.00 -8.19
C ALA A 691 -17.55 6.21 -7.25
N GLN A 692 -18.26 6.09 -6.12
CA GLN A 692 -18.49 7.22 -5.21
C GLN A 692 -17.67 7.08 -3.93
N PRO A 693 -17.23 8.20 -3.32
CA PRO A 693 -16.54 8.19 -2.03
C PRO A 693 -17.32 7.44 -0.94
N ILE A 694 -16.58 6.63 -0.17
CA ILE A 694 -17.05 5.99 1.06
C ILE A 694 -16.90 7.00 2.20
N PRO A 695 -17.96 7.23 3.00
CA PRO A 695 -17.89 8.14 4.14
C PRO A 695 -16.92 7.58 5.20
N ARG A 696 -16.22 8.46 5.91
CA ARG A 696 -15.26 8.09 6.96
C ARG A 696 -15.57 8.78 8.28
#